data_AF-A0A2D8IVM7-F1
#
_entry.id   AF-A0A2D8IVM7-F1
#
_cell.length_a   1.000
_cell.length_b   1.000
_cell.length_c   1.000
_cell.angle_alpha   90.00
_cell.angle_beta   90.00
_cell.angle_gamma   90.00
#
_symmetry.space_group_name_H-M   'P 1'
#
loop_
_entity.id
_entity.type
_entity.pdbx_description
1 polymer ?
#
loop_
_entity_poly.entity_id
_entity_poly.type
_entity_poly.pdbx_seq_one_letter_code
_entity_poly.pdbx_strand_id
1 'polypeptide(L)'
;MPEPSPYQNALPAVALTLLIVLVYISGLTGPWLFDDHSNLQRNSHLVFAPVVADEWRTAALSSDSGPLRRPLAMFSFAVNSALGDGLSPLAVKATNLGIHLLAGLLLGGLALAVLRVVTPGAEREERNHWIALLAAALWLLQPLHVSTVLYAVQRMAQLAALFMLAGLWLFVHLRQRWAEQGAGVAEVAAAGLWLGLLTGLAALGKENGLLLPWLLVAVEVSLFRGRWAGRDTPWLARLSWAALLAPILLAGLLLWLYPEFFLRGYGGRDFSLGERLLTQARLLWQYLYWLLVPAVGEMGLHHDDIRLSTGAFTPWTTLPALLGWPLLVAVALWLRGRVPLLLLAVLFYLIGHAMESTLWPLEMVFEHRNYFPSVGWMLLLAWALVAGLGRLGPLPAVAVPLAWCLLLAGFLFIRTSTWSEELRLAQVNMLNHPESVRARHAVANILLERYLNPAEYGLEGEERAAYLVEARRLYAENASRDAHDLGSLVMLYQLDSAYFHAQTEPRQWLEPIRRAIDARPLQVSDHIALRTLMTCLGEARCRADAGAAEELIALLRVSYPGSSRIADLHYRYLRARGVASDQRVSMLEETLVQHPHAIGLRYRRMEEAAEQGDYGSVYEQMRAVLVADDDFRQLSRLRALFAQPGASHEG
;
A
#
# COMPACT_ATOMS: atom_id res chain seq x y z
N MET A 1 29.53 38.64 15.43
CA MET A 1 29.34 38.15 14.05
C MET A 1 27.89 38.45 13.67
N PRO A 2 27.62 39.06 12.51
CA PRO A 2 26.23 39.29 12.10
C PRO A 2 25.53 37.94 11.99
N GLU A 3 24.32 37.81 12.53
CA GLU A 3 23.52 36.60 12.35
C GLU A 3 23.40 36.29 10.85
N PRO A 4 23.61 35.04 10.42
CA PRO A 4 23.40 34.67 9.03
C PRO A 4 21.98 35.07 8.64
N SER A 5 21.88 35.89 7.60
CA SER A 5 20.60 36.36 7.10
C SER A 5 19.72 35.15 6.77
N PRO A 6 18.42 35.15 7.12
CA PRO A 6 17.52 34.02 6.87
C PRO A 6 17.42 33.64 5.38
N TYR A 7 17.88 34.53 4.48
CA TYR A 7 17.91 34.32 3.04
C TYR A 7 19.02 33.36 2.56
N GLN A 8 20.11 33.17 3.30
CA GLN A 8 21.23 32.31 2.86
C GLN A 8 20.87 30.82 2.88
N ASN A 9 20.00 30.38 3.80
CA ASN A 9 19.54 28.99 3.90
C ASN A 9 18.34 28.68 2.99
N ALA A 10 17.69 29.72 2.43
CA ALA A 10 16.52 29.55 1.58
C ALA A 10 16.88 29.06 0.17
N LEU A 11 18.00 29.54 -0.40
CA LEU A 11 18.38 29.21 -1.78
C LEU A 11 18.60 27.70 -2.00
N PRO A 12 19.36 26.97 -1.16
CA PRO A 12 19.51 25.52 -1.32
C PRO A 12 18.19 24.74 -1.18
N ALA A 13 17.31 25.17 -0.29
CA ALA A 13 15.99 24.54 -0.09
C ALA A 13 15.07 24.77 -1.30
N VAL A 14 15.10 25.97 -1.89
CA VAL A 14 14.38 26.28 -3.14
C VAL A 14 14.94 25.47 -4.30
N ALA A 15 16.27 25.41 -4.46
CA ALA A 15 16.91 24.61 -5.51
C ALA A 15 16.57 23.12 -5.39
N LEU A 16 16.59 22.56 -4.18
CA LEU A 16 16.16 21.19 -3.91
C LEU A 16 14.69 20.99 -4.28
N THR A 17 13.80 21.90 -3.88
CA THR A 17 12.37 21.82 -4.21
C THR A 17 12.15 21.81 -5.73
N LEU A 18 12.82 22.69 -6.46
CA LEU A 18 12.74 22.74 -7.92
C LEU A 18 13.27 21.46 -8.57
N LEU A 19 14.37 20.91 -8.06
CA LEU A 19 14.91 19.62 -8.52
C LEU A 19 13.90 18.48 -8.31
N ILE A 20 13.29 18.39 -7.13
CA ILE A 20 12.27 17.36 -6.85
C ILE A 20 11.09 17.48 -7.80
N VAL A 21 10.57 18.70 -8.00
CA VAL A 21 9.48 18.93 -8.95
C VAL A 21 9.87 18.53 -10.37
N LEU A 22 11.05 18.94 -10.83
CA LEU A 22 11.55 18.62 -12.17
C LEU A 22 11.68 17.11 -12.39
N VAL A 23 12.14 16.36 -11.39
CA VAL A 23 12.33 14.91 -11.51
C VAL A 23 10.99 14.15 -11.47
N TYR A 24 10.02 14.62 -10.68
CA TYR A 24 8.71 13.97 -10.58
C TYR A 24 7.73 14.35 -11.70
N ILE A 25 7.97 15.45 -12.42
CA ILE A 25 7.01 15.98 -13.41
C ILE A 25 6.61 14.95 -14.47
N SER A 26 7.56 14.12 -14.91
CA SER A 26 7.33 13.07 -15.91
C SER A 26 6.37 11.98 -15.42
N GLY A 27 6.34 11.73 -14.11
CA GLY A 27 5.50 10.70 -13.51
C GLY A 27 4.08 11.15 -13.16
N LEU A 28 3.80 12.46 -13.16
CA LEU A 28 2.52 12.99 -12.69
C LEU A 28 1.34 12.60 -13.60
N THR A 29 1.59 12.38 -14.90
CA THR A 29 0.58 11.93 -15.86
C THR A 29 0.52 10.41 -16.00
N GLY A 30 1.27 9.66 -15.21
CA GLY A 30 1.26 8.20 -15.28
C GLY A 30 -0.13 7.61 -14.98
N PRO A 31 -0.35 6.32 -15.30
CA PRO A 31 -1.66 5.67 -15.18
C PRO A 31 -2.11 5.49 -13.72
N TRP A 32 -3.38 5.12 -13.55
CA TRP A 32 -3.85 4.52 -12.30
C TRP A 32 -3.27 3.12 -12.16
N LEU A 33 -2.87 2.73 -10.95
CA LEU A 33 -2.19 1.45 -10.73
C LEU A 33 -2.93 0.63 -9.67
N PHE A 34 -3.02 -0.69 -9.85
CA PHE A 34 -3.47 -1.62 -8.79
C PHE A 34 -4.72 -1.11 -8.02
N ASP A 35 -4.57 -0.81 -6.73
CA ASP A 35 -5.65 -0.44 -5.82
C ASP A 35 -6.21 0.97 -6.10
N ASP A 36 -5.56 1.77 -6.95
CA ASP A 36 -6.11 3.03 -7.46
C ASP A 36 -7.42 2.76 -8.21
N HIS A 37 -7.51 1.66 -8.95
CA HIS A 37 -8.70 1.34 -9.75
C HIS A 37 -9.94 1.14 -8.89
N SER A 38 -9.82 0.42 -7.77
CA SER A 38 -10.97 0.10 -6.90
C SER A 38 -11.25 1.21 -5.90
N ASN A 39 -10.23 1.87 -5.35
CA ASN A 39 -10.41 2.90 -4.33
C ASN A 39 -10.72 4.29 -4.93
N LEU A 40 -10.21 4.57 -6.14
CA LEU A 40 -10.31 5.90 -6.77
C LEU A 40 -11.13 5.86 -8.06
N GLN A 41 -10.60 5.25 -9.13
CA GLN A 41 -11.18 5.40 -10.48
C GLN A 41 -12.60 4.83 -10.61
N ARG A 42 -12.86 3.65 -10.02
CA ARG A 42 -14.19 3.00 -10.04
C ARG A 42 -15.03 3.30 -8.80
N ASN A 43 -14.56 4.18 -7.92
CA ASN A 43 -15.30 4.56 -6.75
C ASN A 43 -16.29 5.69 -7.11
N SER A 44 -17.54 5.30 -7.36
CA SER A 44 -18.61 6.23 -7.73
C SER A 44 -18.90 7.29 -6.66
N HIS A 45 -18.51 7.08 -5.40
CA HIS A 45 -18.71 8.06 -4.33
C HIS A 45 -17.74 9.25 -4.41
N LEU A 46 -16.72 9.19 -5.27
CA LEU A 46 -15.84 10.32 -5.56
C LEU A 46 -16.36 11.19 -6.71
N VAL A 47 -17.44 10.79 -7.39
CA VAL A 47 -18.18 11.64 -8.32
C VAL A 47 -19.46 12.06 -7.62
N PHE A 48 -19.50 13.31 -7.14
CA PHE A 48 -20.55 13.78 -6.25
C PHE A 48 -20.73 15.30 -6.38
N ALA A 49 -21.89 15.81 -5.96
CA ALA A 49 -22.21 17.22 -5.95
C ALA A 49 -21.63 17.90 -4.69
N PRO A 50 -20.59 18.76 -4.81
CA PRO A 50 -19.90 19.32 -3.64
C PRO A 50 -20.78 20.22 -2.75
N VAL A 51 -21.94 20.65 -3.27
CA VAL A 51 -22.94 21.45 -2.54
C VAL A 51 -23.70 20.61 -1.50
N VAL A 52 -23.74 19.28 -1.65
CA VAL A 52 -24.48 18.38 -0.74
C VAL A 52 -23.56 17.89 0.38
N ALA A 53 -23.78 18.38 1.61
CA ALA A 53 -22.91 18.11 2.75
C ALA A 53 -22.74 16.60 3.09
N ASP A 54 -23.80 15.80 2.98
CA ASP A 54 -23.75 14.35 3.28
C ASP A 54 -22.93 13.55 2.25
N GLU A 55 -22.76 14.07 1.03
CA GLU A 55 -21.95 13.42 0.00
C GLU A 55 -20.46 13.49 0.33
N TRP A 56 -19.99 14.56 1.00
CA TRP A 56 -18.63 14.62 1.54
C TRP A 56 -18.37 13.54 2.59
N ARG A 57 -19.33 13.31 3.50
CA ARG A 57 -19.24 12.24 4.50
C ARG A 57 -19.17 10.88 3.82
N THR A 58 -20.02 10.67 2.81
CA THR A 58 -20.08 9.42 2.04
C THR A 58 -18.77 9.18 1.28
N ALA A 59 -18.26 10.20 0.59
CA ALA A 59 -16.98 10.16 -0.12
C ALA A 59 -15.82 9.84 0.84
N ALA A 60 -15.76 10.51 2.00
CA ALA A 60 -14.74 10.26 3.01
C ALA A 60 -14.80 8.83 3.59
N LEU A 61 -15.98 8.21 3.68
CA LEU A 61 -16.13 6.86 4.25
C LEU A 61 -16.23 5.74 3.18
N SER A 62 -15.94 6.06 1.92
CA SER A 62 -16.18 5.18 0.77
C SER A 62 -15.11 4.12 0.50
N SER A 63 -14.00 4.11 1.25
CA SER A 63 -12.96 3.09 1.05
C SER A 63 -13.23 1.84 1.88
N ASP A 64 -13.07 0.68 1.25
CA ASP A 64 -13.02 -0.62 1.92
C ASP A 64 -11.59 -1.01 2.35
N SER A 65 -10.62 -0.09 2.22
CA SER A 65 -9.23 -0.36 2.56
C SER A 65 -8.97 -0.18 4.06
N GLY A 66 -8.78 -1.30 4.76
CA GLY A 66 -8.41 -1.32 6.18
C GLY A 66 -9.57 -1.04 7.14
N PRO A 67 -9.41 -1.35 8.44
CA PRO A 67 -10.48 -1.23 9.43
C PRO A 67 -10.98 0.19 9.63
N LEU A 68 -10.12 1.20 9.44
CA LEU A 68 -10.49 2.60 9.65
C LEU A 68 -11.05 3.28 8.39
N ARG A 69 -11.05 2.61 7.22
CA ARG A 69 -11.52 3.15 5.92
C ARG A 69 -10.79 4.42 5.43
N ARG A 70 -9.70 4.81 6.09
CA ARG A 70 -8.78 5.87 5.66
C ARG A 70 -9.48 7.21 5.32
N PRO A 71 -10.37 7.73 6.19
CA PRO A 71 -11.27 8.81 5.84
C PRO A 71 -10.59 10.12 5.51
N LEU A 72 -9.45 10.41 6.13
CA LEU A 72 -8.72 11.65 5.83
C LEU A 72 -8.13 11.60 4.41
N ALA A 73 -7.67 10.42 3.98
CA ALA A 73 -7.16 10.25 2.63
C ALA A 73 -8.31 10.34 1.60
N MET A 74 -9.41 9.63 1.85
CA MET A 74 -10.59 9.67 0.96
C MET A 74 -11.19 11.07 0.87
N PHE A 75 -11.27 11.79 1.99
CA PHE A 75 -11.67 13.20 1.99
C PHE A 75 -10.75 14.04 1.11
N SER A 76 -9.43 13.85 1.18
CA SER A 76 -8.49 14.60 0.33
C SER A 76 -8.63 14.26 -1.17
N PHE A 77 -9.01 13.02 -1.52
CA PHE A 77 -9.33 12.67 -2.91
C PHE A 77 -10.65 13.31 -3.34
N ALA A 78 -11.67 13.32 -2.46
CA ALA A 78 -12.92 14.03 -2.70
C ALA A 78 -12.70 15.52 -2.96
N VAL A 79 -11.76 16.16 -2.24
CA VAL A 79 -11.34 17.54 -2.53
C VAL A 79 -10.75 17.68 -3.92
N ASN A 80 -9.87 16.77 -4.36
CA ASN A 80 -9.37 16.83 -5.74
C ASN A 80 -10.49 16.67 -6.77
N SER A 81 -11.44 15.76 -6.51
CA SER A 81 -12.56 15.53 -7.40
C SER A 81 -13.47 16.76 -7.52
N ALA A 82 -13.82 17.37 -6.38
CA ALA A 82 -14.65 18.57 -6.32
C ALA A 82 -14.01 19.79 -7.01
N LEU A 83 -12.67 19.87 -7.05
CA LEU A 83 -11.95 20.95 -7.73
C LEU A 83 -11.78 20.74 -9.24
N GLY A 84 -11.87 19.49 -9.72
CA GLY A 84 -11.52 19.10 -11.09
C GLY A 84 -12.66 18.51 -11.92
N ASP A 85 -13.89 18.55 -11.41
CA ASP A 85 -15.06 17.85 -11.98
C ASP A 85 -14.79 16.35 -12.19
N GLY A 86 -14.27 15.70 -11.14
CA GLY A 86 -13.78 14.34 -11.19
C GLY A 86 -12.29 14.22 -10.89
N LEU A 87 -11.81 12.98 -10.80
CA LEU A 87 -10.40 12.69 -10.52
C LEU A 87 -9.58 12.64 -11.81
N SER A 88 -8.51 13.43 -11.86
CA SER A 88 -7.45 13.31 -12.87
C SER A 88 -6.15 12.77 -12.24
N PRO A 89 -5.40 11.89 -12.95
CA PRO A 89 -4.11 11.40 -12.46
C PRO A 89 -3.14 12.54 -12.13
N LEU A 90 -3.08 13.56 -13.00
CA LEU A 90 -2.22 14.73 -12.85
C LEU A 90 -2.50 15.47 -11.55
N ALA A 91 -3.76 15.88 -11.30
CA ALA A 91 -4.09 16.66 -10.11
C ALA A 91 -3.87 15.86 -8.82
N VAL A 92 -4.21 14.57 -8.84
CA VAL A 92 -4.05 13.67 -7.70
C VAL A 92 -2.57 13.45 -7.37
N LYS A 93 -1.74 13.15 -8.37
CA LYS A 93 -0.30 12.91 -8.16
C LYS A 93 0.46 14.21 -7.88
N ALA A 94 0.03 15.34 -8.42
CA ALA A 94 0.57 16.66 -8.06
C ALA A 94 0.30 16.99 -6.58
N THR A 95 -0.91 16.66 -6.08
CA THR A 95 -1.22 16.79 -4.65
C THR A 95 -0.33 15.87 -3.80
N ASN A 96 -0.11 14.62 -4.23
CA ASN A 96 0.81 13.70 -3.53
C ASN A 96 2.25 14.24 -3.51
N LEU A 97 2.73 14.84 -4.60
CA LEU A 97 4.03 15.50 -4.66
C LEU A 97 4.10 16.69 -3.69
N GLY A 98 3.04 17.50 -3.61
CA GLY A 98 2.93 18.58 -2.62
C GLY A 98 3.02 18.08 -1.18
N ILE A 99 2.31 16.98 -0.85
CA ILE A 99 2.40 16.35 0.47
C ILE A 99 3.81 15.80 0.72
N HIS A 100 4.47 15.23 -0.28
CA HIS A 100 5.84 14.74 -0.18
C HIS A 100 6.84 15.86 0.15
N LEU A 101 6.74 16.99 -0.54
CA LEU A 101 7.54 18.19 -0.26
C LEU A 101 7.30 18.72 1.16
N LEU A 102 6.04 18.79 1.59
CA LEU A 102 5.70 19.23 2.95
C LEU A 102 6.22 18.26 4.03
N ALA A 103 6.16 16.95 3.78
CA ALA A 103 6.77 15.96 4.66
C ALA A 103 8.30 16.11 4.72
N GLY A 104 8.97 16.39 3.59
CA GLY A 104 10.40 16.70 3.56
C GLY A 104 10.76 17.95 4.35
N LEU A 105 9.93 19.00 4.31
CA LEU A 105 10.10 20.21 5.14
C LEU A 105 9.99 19.89 6.63
N LEU A 106 8.98 19.13 7.04
CA LEU A 106 8.82 18.69 8.43
C LEU A 106 9.97 17.79 8.88
N LEU A 107 10.47 16.92 8.00
CA LEU A 107 11.65 16.11 8.26
C LEU A 107 12.89 16.98 8.48
N GLY A 108 13.11 18.01 7.67
CA GLY A 108 14.19 18.97 7.89
C GLY A 108 14.07 19.69 9.24
N GLY A 109 12.86 20.12 9.61
CA GLY A 109 12.58 20.72 10.91
C GLY A 109 12.83 19.76 12.09
N LEU A 110 12.37 18.52 11.97
CA LEU A 110 12.62 17.46 12.95
C LEU A 110 14.11 17.14 13.07
N ALA A 111 14.81 16.99 11.95
CA ALA A 111 16.24 16.71 11.90
C ALA A 111 17.04 17.81 12.61
N LEU A 112 16.76 19.09 12.31
CA LEU A 112 17.40 20.22 12.98
C LEU A 112 17.12 20.21 14.48
N ALA A 113 15.86 19.98 14.89
CA ALA A 113 15.50 19.89 16.30
C ALA A 113 16.27 18.76 16.99
N VAL A 114 16.34 17.57 16.40
CA VAL A 114 17.13 16.44 16.94
C VAL A 114 18.62 16.77 17.03
N LEU A 115 19.20 17.39 15.99
CA LEU A 115 20.62 17.74 15.96
C LEU A 115 21.01 18.79 17.00
N ARG A 116 20.10 19.70 17.36
CA ARG A 116 20.31 20.64 18.48
C ARG A 116 20.40 19.92 19.83
N VAL A 117 19.76 18.76 19.99
CA VAL A 117 19.94 17.90 21.18
C VAL A 117 21.27 17.16 21.14
N VAL A 118 21.62 16.58 19.98
CA VAL A 118 22.76 15.66 19.85
C VAL A 118 24.09 16.41 19.77
N THR A 119 24.12 17.56 19.12
CA THR A 119 25.30 18.40 18.92
C THR A 119 24.99 19.85 19.28
N PRO A 120 24.79 20.16 20.57
CA PRO A 120 24.47 21.52 21.02
C PRO A 120 25.65 22.48 20.82
N GLY A 121 25.34 23.78 20.68
CA GLY A 121 26.31 24.88 20.62
C GLY A 121 26.20 25.73 19.35
N ALA A 122 26.31 27.05 19.51
CA ALA A 122 26.14 28.03 18.42
C ALA A 122 27.12 27.82 17.25
N GLU A 123 28.36 27.42 17.53
CA GLU A 123 29.37 27.14 16.50
C GLU A 123 29.02 25.93 15.60
N ARG A 124 28.11 25.06 16.06
CA ARG A 124 27.67 23.87 15.32
C ARG A 124 26.36 24.09 14.59
N GLU A 125 25.71 25.23 14.78
CA GLU A 125 24.35 25.48 14.31
C GLU A 125 24.28 25.50 12.79
N GLU A 126 25.22 26.17 12.10
CA GLU A 126 25.30 26.17 10.63
C GLU A 126 25.47 24.74 10.09
N ARG A 127 26.36 23.95 10.70
CA ARG A 127 26.54 22.54 10.33
C ARG A 127 25.28 21.72 10.57
N ASN A 128 24.55 21.96 11.66
CA ASN A 128 23.29 21.28 11.94
C ASN A 128 22.22 21.60 10.87
N HIS A 129 22.15 22.84 10.38
CA HIS A 129 21.28 23.20 9.27
C HIS A 129 21.63 22.45 7.98
N TRP A 130 22.92 22.37 7.63
CA TRP A 130 23.36 21.60 6.45
C TRP A 130 23.07 20.11 6.58
N ILE A 131 23.28 19.51 7.76
CA ILE A 131 22.92 18.10 8.01
C ILE A 131 21.41 17.89 7.91
N ALA A 132 20.61 18.81 8.46
CA ALA A 132 19.14 18.72 8.39
C ALA A 132 18.63 18.85 6.95
N LEU A 133 19.18 19.79 6.18
CA LEU A 133 18.88 19.94 4.75
C LEU A 133 19.29 18.69 3.97
N LEU A 134 20.47 18.15 4.24
CA LEU A 134 20.93 16.91 3.61
C LEU A 134 20.03 15.73 3.97
N ALA A 135 19.60 15.59 5.23
CA ALA A 135 18.68 14.53 5.64
C ALA A 135 17.33 14.61 4.89
N ALA A 136 16.78 15.82 4.74
CA ALA A 136 15.59 16.05 3.93
C ALA A 136 15.83 15.76 2.45
N ALA A 137 16.99 16.17 1.90
CA ALA A 137 17.35 15.90 0.50
C ALA A 137 17.50 14.41 0.20
N LEU A 138 18.23 13.67 1.04
CA LEU A 138 18.41 12.22 0.91
C LEU A 138 17.07 11.49 0.94
N TRP A 139 16.15 11.92 1.80
CA TRP A 139 14.82 11.34 1.89
C TRP A 139 13.92 11.71 0.69
N LEU A 140 13.87 12.98 0.30
CA LEU A 140 13.06 13.44 -0.84
C LEU A 140 13.54 12.86 -2.18
N LEU A 141 14.85 12.70 -2.34
CA LEU A 141 15.45 12.15 -3.56
C LEU A 141 15.38 10.62 -3.61
N GLN A 142 14.88 9.95 -2.58
CA GLN A 142 14.97 8.50 -2.49
C GLN A 142 14.08 7.80 -3.52
N PRO A 143 14.63 7.01 -4.46
CA PRO A 143 13.84 6.34 -5.49
C PRO A 143 12.80 5.37 -4.91
N LEU A 144 13.05 4.80 -3.73
CA LEU A 144 12.11 3.92 -3.04
C LEU A 144 10.75 4.60 -2.74
N HIS A 145 10.72 5.93 -2.64
CA HIS A 145 9.50 6.69 -2.33
C HIS A 145 8.62 6.98 -3.54
N VAL A 146 9.06 6.65 -4.76
CA VAL A 146 8.23 6.76 -5.97
C VAL A 146 6.94 5.95 -5.85
N SER A 147 7.02 4.75 -5.26
CA SER A 147 5.86 3.90 -5.01
C SER A 147 4.90 4.43 -3.94
N THR A 148 5.27 5.50 -3.23
CA THR A 148 4.38 6.23 -2.32
C THR A 148 3.83 7.51 -2.95
N VAL A 149 4.62 8.18 -3.80
CA VAL A 149 4.25 9.45 -4.44
C VAL A 149 3.39 9.25 -5.68
N LEU A 150 3.78 8.33 -6.57
CA LEU A 150 3.11 8.10 -7.87
C LEU A 150 2.09 6.96 -7.85
N TYR A 151 2.11 6.08 -6.84
CA TYR A 151 0.99 5.16 -6.59
C TYR A 151 -0.10 5.94 -5.84
N ALA A 152 -1.14 6.38 -6.55
CA ALA A 152 -1.96 7.51 -6.10
C ALA A 152 -2.61 7.27 -4.72
N VAL A 153 -3.17 6.08 -4.50
CA VAL A 153 -3.82 5.66 -3.26
C VAL A 153 -2.86 5.68 -2.05
N GLN A 154 -1.54 5.59 -2.27
CA GLN A 154 -0.55 5.68 -1.19
C GLN A 154 -0.40 7.09 -0.60
N ARG A 155 -1.19 8.07 -1.05
CA ARG A 155 -1.48 9.30 -0.29
C ARG A 155 -1.83 9.01 1.17
N MET A 156 -2.49 7.90 1.43
CA MET A 156 -2.81 7.39 2.76
C MET A 156 -1.56 7.26 3.64
N ALA A 157 -0.49 6.66 3.10
CA ALA A 157 0.80 6.55 3.78
C ALA A 157 1.50 7.92 3.91
N GLN A 158 1.36 8.79 2.91
CA GLN A 158 1.94 10.14 2.97
C GLN A 158 1.32 11.01 4.07
N LEU A 159 -0.01 11.02 4.18
CA LEU A 159 -0.72 11.79 5.21
C LEU A 159 -0.40 11.25 6.61
N ALA A 160 -0.38 9.92 6.78
CA ALA A 160 0.05 9.32 8.04
C ALA A 160 1.47 9.77 8.42
N ALA A 161 2.42 9.68 7.49
CA ALA A 161 3.80 10.14 7.71
C ALA A 161 3.89 11.64 8.01
N LEU A 162 3.12 12.47 7.31
CA LEU A 162 3.07 13.92 7.50
C LEU A 162 2.70 14.28 8.94
N PHE A 163 1.59 13.74 9.45
CA PHE A 163 1.14 14.02 10.82
C PHE A 163 2.04 13.37 11.89
N MET A 164 2.64 12.21 11.60
CA MET A 164 3.65 11.61 12.47
C MET A 164 4.90 12.51 12.59
N LEU A 165 5.41 13.03 11.46
CA LEU A 165 6.55 13.95 11.44
C LEU A 165 6.23 15.25 12.18
N ALA A 166 5.03 15.82 11.98
CA ALA A 166 4.57 17.00 12.71
C ALA A 166 4.53 16.75 14.23
N GLY A 167 4.00 15.60 14.66
CA GLY A 167 3.94 15.22 16.07
C GLY A 167 5.31 15.00 16.69
N LEU A 168 6.22 14.35 15.97
CA LEU A 168 7.60 14.17 16.41
C LEU A 168 8.35 15.49 16.53
N TRP A 169 8.18 16.39 15.55
CA TRP A 169 8.80 17.70 15.57
C TRP A 169 8.31 18.55 16.76
N LEU A 170 6.98 18.58 16.97
CA LEU A 170 6.36 19.23 18.14
C LEU A 170 6.91 18.65 19.44
N PHE A 171 6.93 17.32 19.56
CA PHE A 171 7.41 16.65 20.77
C PHE A 171 8.87 16.98 21.07
N VAL A 172 9.79 16.87 20.09
CA VAL A 172 11.20 17.19 20.30
C VAL A 172 11.39 18.63 20.74
N HIS A 173 10.66 19.57 20.13
CA HIS A 173 10.75 21.00 20.48
C HIS A 173 10.30 21.28 21.92
N LEU A 174 9.15 20.73 22.33
CA LEU A 174 8.67 20.87 23.70
C LEU A 174 9.61 20.16 24.69
N ARG A 175 10.01 18.94 24.35
CA ARG A 175 10.81 18.10 25.24
C ARG A 175 12.20 18.64 25.50
N GLN A 176 12.80 19.36 24.53
CA GLN A 176 14.02 20.15 24.72
C GLN A 176 13.87 21.15 25.85
N ARG A 177 12.83 21.99 25.81
CA ARG A 177 12.56 22.97 26.86
C ARG A 177 12.34 22.30 28.21
N TRP A 178 11.58 21.21 28.25
CA TRP A 178 11.30 20.49 29.50
C TRP A 178 12.53 19.80 30.08
N ALA A 179 13.47 19.36 29.24
CA ALA A 179 14.72 18.78 29.71
C ALA A 179 15.59 19.80 30.47
N GLU A 180 15.48 21.09 30.14
CA GLU A 180 16.23 22.18 30.77
C GLU A 180 15.46 22.84 31.91
N GLN A 181 14.20 23.20 31.68
CA GLN A 181 13.41 24.09 32.54
C GLN A 181 12.28 23.36 33.27
N GLY A 182 11.98 22.11 32.88
CA GLY A 182 10.76 21.41 33.31
C GLY A 182 9.52 21.93 32.57
N ALA A 183 8.35 21.47 32.99
CA ALA A 183 7.06 21.87 32.43
C ALA A 183 6.00 21.93 33.53
N GLY A 184 5.04 22.84 33.39
CA GLY A 184 3.82 22.82 34.19
C GLY A 184 2.85 21.72 33.74
N VAL A 185 1.96 21.28 34.62
CA VAL A 185 0.95 20.24 34.31
C VAL A 185 0.07 20.63 33.12
N ALA A 186 -0.36 21.90 33.05
CA ALA A 186 -1.18 22.40 31.95
C ALA A 186 -0.46 22.34 30.60
N GLU A 187 0.84 22.60 30.57
CA GLU A 187 1.66 22.53 29.35
C GLU A 187 1.80 21.08 28.86
N VAL A 188 2.05 20.13 29.78
CA VAL A 188 2.11 18.70 29.47
C VAL A 188 0.75 18.19 28.98
N ALA A 189 -0.35 18.61 29.62
CA ALA A 189 -1.69 18.25 29.20
C ALA A 189 -2.03 18.79 27.80
N ALA A 190 -1.72 20.06 27.53
CA ALA A 190 -1.91 20.67 26.21
C ALA A 190 -1.08 19.94 25.13
N ALA A 191 0.18 19.61 25.43
CA ALA A 191 1.02 18.82 24.53
C ALA A 191 0.41 17.44 24.27
N GLY A 192 -0.10 16.76 25.30
CA GLY A 192 -0.81 15.48 25.18
C GLY A 192 -2.03 15.56 24.25
N LEU A 193 -2.83 16.61 24.35
CA LEU A 193 -3.99 16.84 23.48
C LEU A 193 -3.56 17.05 22.02
N TRP A 194 -2.55 17.88 21.76
CA TRP A 194 -2.03 18.10 20.40
C TRP A 194 -1.43 16.84 19.79
N LEU A 195 -0.64 16.09 20.57
CA LEU A 195 -0.07 14.82 20.11
C LEU A 195 -1.15 13.75 19.89
N GLY A 196 -2.21 13.76 20.71
CA GLY A 196 -3.39 12.91 20.51
C GLY A 196 -4.13 13.25 19.23
N LEU A 197 -4.35 14.54 18.95
CA LEU A 197 -4.95 15.00 17.69
C LEU A 197 -4.12 14.58 16.48
N LEU A 198 -2.80 14.79 16.51
CA LEU A 198 -1.90 14.42 15.42
C LEU A 198 -1.85 12.89 15.22
N THR A 199 -1.88 12.11 16.30
CA THR A 199 -2.00 10.64 16.22
C THR A 199 -3.33 10.24 15.57
N GLY A 200 -4.43 10.89 15.96
CA GLY A 200 -5.75 10.67 15.35
C GLY A 200 -5.75 10.98 13.86
N LEU A 201 -5.27 12.16 13.45
CA LEU A 201 -5.17 12.54 12.03
C LEU A 201 -4.27 11.59 11.24
N ALA A 202 -3.14 11.17 11.81
CA ALA A 202 -2.27 10.18 11.18
C ALA A 202 -3.01 8.84 10.96
N ALA A 203 -3.72 8.35 12.00
CA ALA A 203 -4.48 7.09 11.96
C ALA A 203 -5.64 7.14 10.94
N LEU A 204 -6.30 8.29 10.80
CA LEU A 204 -7.34 8.52 9.79
C LEU A 204 -6.79 8.56 8.36
N GLY A 205 -5.48 8.79 8.17
CA GLY A 205 -4.80 8.62 6.89
C GLY A 205 -4.47 7.16 6.61
N LYS A 206 -3.85 6.48 7.59
CA LYS A 206 -3.51 5.05 7.55
C LYS A 206 -3.27 4.54 8.97
N GLU A 207 -3.56 3.27 9.22
CA GLU A 207 -3.46 2.64 10.55
C GLU A 207 -2.06 2.77 11.18
N ASN A 208 -1.00 2.80 10.36
CA ASN A 208 0.37 3.04 10.82
C ASN A 208 0.54 4.36 11.58
N GLY A 209 -0.35 5.34 11.39
CA GLY A 209 -0.34 6.59 12.16
C GLY A 209 -0.46 6.39 13.68
N LEU A 210 -1.04 5.26 14.12
CA LEU A 210 -1.10 4.87 15.53
C LEU A 210 0.28 4.56 16.15
N LEU A 211 1.34 4.50 15.34
CA LEU A 211 2.71 4.29 15.81
C LEU A 211 3.33 5.57 16.39
N LEU A 212 2.73 6.76 16.19
CA LEU A 212 3.28 8.03 16.68
C LEU A 212 3.63 7.99 18.18
N PRO A 213 2.73 7.60 19.11
CA PRO A 213 3.07 7.56 20.53
C PRO A 213 4.28 6.67 20.84
N TRP A 214 4.42 5.55 20.13
CA TRP A 214 5.57 4.65 20.30
C TRP A 214 6.87 5.27 19.79
N LEU A 215 6.81 6.03 18.70
CA LEU A 215 7.93 6.81 18.17
C LEU A 215 8.34 7.96 19.10
N LEU A 216 7.40 8.60 19.81
CA LEU A 216 7.73 9.59 20.84
C LEU A 216 8.58 8.96 21.96
N VAL A 217 8.22 7.74 22.38
CA VAL A 217 8.98 6.98 23.37
C VAL A 217 10.37 6.61 22.84
N ALA A 218 10.50 6.28 21.55
CA ALA A 218 11.81 6.03 20.93
C ALA A 218 12.72 7.27 20.97
N VAL A 219 12.15 8.46 20.74
CA VAL A 219 12.86 9.74 20.91
C VAL A 219 13.30 9.92 22.35
N GLU A 220 12.42 9.70 23.33
CA GLU A 220 12.71 9.83 24.75
C GLU A 220 13.85 8.91 25.19
N VAL A 221 13.78 7.61 24.83
CA VAL A 221 14.79 6.61 25.20
C VAL A 221 16.14 6.89 24.55
N SER A 222 16.15 7.41 23.31
CA SER A 222 17.38 7.63 22.55
C SER A 222 18.09 8.93 22.96
N LEU A 223 17.33 10.03 23.04
CA LEU A 223 17.85 11.38 23.15
C LEU A 223 17.82 11.92 24.59
N PHE A 224 16.65 11.96 25.24
CA PHE A 224 16.45 12.70 26.48
C PHE A 224 16.68 11.88 27.75
N ARG A 225 16.46 10.57 27.71
CA ARG A 225 16.84 9.60 28.75
C ARG A 225 16.30 9.93 30.14
N GLY A 226 15.10 10.50 30.22
CA GLY A 226 14.50 10.90 31.48
C GLY A 226 15.05 12.21 32.07
N ARG A 227 15.77 13.03 31.31
CA ARG A 227 16.22 14.35 31.79
C ARG A 227 15.06 15.33 31.90
N TRP A 228 14.85 15.96 33.05
CA TRP A 228 13.75 16.89 33.32
C TRP A 228 14.23 18.01 34.25
N ALA A 229 13.90 19.27 33.93
CA ALA A 229 14.32 20.43 34.73
C ALA A 229 15.82 20.45 35.08
N GLY A 230 16.66 20.11 34.10
CA GLY A 230 18.11 20.06 34.24
C GLY A 230 18.66 18.84 35.01
N ARG A 231 17.80 17.92 35.46
CA ARG A 231 18.17 16.77 36.30
C ARG A 231 17.80 15.44 35.65
N ASP A 232 18.59 14.41 35.91
CA ASP A 232 18.22 13.05 35.52
C ASP A 232 17.10 12.54 36.42
N THR A 233 15.99 12.11 35.81
CA THR A 233 14.78 11.65 36.51
C THR A 233 14.59 10.15 36.27
N PRO A 234 15.03 9.27 37.19
CA PRO A 234 15.10 7.83 36.94
C PRO A 234 13.75 7.16 36.69
N TRP A 235 12.67 7.64 37.34
CA TRP A 235 11.34 7.08 37.14
C TRP A 235 10.83 7.34 35.72
N LEU A 236 11.12 8.51 35.15
CA LEU A 236 10.75 8.86 33.78
C LEU A 236 11.51 7.95 32.81
N ALA A 237 12.82 7.77 33.01
CA ALA A 237 13.61 6.84 32.19
C ALA A 237 13.07 5.40 32.24
N ARG A 238 12.71 4.89 33.43
CA ARG A 238 12.10 3.56 33.59
C ARG A 238 10.73 3.48 32.91
N LEU A 239 9.91 4.52 33.04
CA LEU A 239 8.61 4.61 32.39
C LEU A 239 8.75 4.59 30.86
N SER A 240 9.72 5.31 30.29
CA SER A 240 9.98 5.29 28.86
C SER A 240 10.41 3.91 28.38
N TRP A 241 11.25 3.20 29.15
CA TRP A 241 11.60 1.81 28.84
C TRP A 241 10.40 0.86 28.92
N ALA A 242 9.57 0.99 29.97
CA ALA A 242 8.35 0.21 30.10
C ALA A 242 7.38 0.48 28.95
N ALA A 243 7.19 1.75 28.57
CA ALA A 243 6.35 2.16 27.46
C ALA A 243 6.89 1.70 26.09
N LEU A 244 8.21 1.61 25.92
CA LEU A 244 8.83 1.09 24.70
C LEU A 244 8.56 -0.41 24.54
N LEU A 245 8.60 -1.16 25.64
CA LEU A 245 8.41 -2.62 25.66
C LEU A 245 6.94 -3.03 25.71
N ALA A 246 6.04 -2.19 26.25
CA ALA A 246 4.64 -2.53 26.48
C ALA A 246 3.89 -3.00 25.21
N PRO A 247 3.99 -2.35 24.03
CA PRO A 247 3.34 -2.84 22.81
C PRO A 247 3.84 -4.22 22.37
N ILE A 248 5.13 -4.49 22.54
CA ILE A 248 5.75 -5.78 22.19
C ILE A 248 5.23 -6.88 23.11
N LEU A 249 5.22 -6.62 24.42
CA LEU A 249 4.73 -7.55 25.43
C LEU A 249 3.23 -7.80 25.27
N LEU A 250 2.45 -6.75 24.98
CA LEU A 250 1.02 -6.86 24.72
C LEU A 250 0.74 -7.68 23.46
N ALA A 251 1.45 -7.42 22.36
CA ALA A 251 1.30 -8.20 21.13
C ALA A 251 1.65 -9.68 21.35
N GLY A 252 2.74 -9.97 22.07
CA GLY A 252 3.12 -11.34 22.44
C GLY A 252 2.09 -12.02 23.35
N LEU A 253 1.56 -11.29 24.34
CA LEU A 253 0.50 -11.78 25.23
C LEU A 253 -0.80 -12.06 24.47
N LEU A 254 -1.22 -11.15 23.57
CA LEU A 254 -2.41 -11.34 22.74
C LEU A 254 -2.24 -12.52 21.78
N LEU A 255 -1.05 -12.69 21.20
CA LEU A 255 -0.76 -13.85 20.36
C LEU A 255 -0.81 -15.16 21.16
N TRP A 256 -0.35 -15.14 22.42
CA TRP A 256 -0.38 -16.31 23.30
C TRP A 256 -1.79 -16.64 23.80
N LEU A 257 -2.58 -15.64 24.18
CA LEU A 257 -3.96 -15.80 24.68
C LEU A 257 -5.00 -16.04 23.58
N TYR A 258 -4.82 -15.40 22.42
CA TYR A 258 -5.78 -15.39 21.31
C TYR A 258 -5.11 -15.65 19.95
N PRO A 259 -4.40 -16.79 19.77
CA PRO A 259 -3.68 -17.07 18.53
C PRO A 259 -4.61 -17.11 17.31
N GLU A 260 -5.82 -17.65 17.46
CA GLU A 260 -6.82 -17.77 16.40
C GLU A 260 -7.23 -16.42 15.80
N PHE A 261 -7.18 -15.33 16.57
CA PHE A 261 -7.48 -13.99 16.05
C PHE A 261 -6.51 -13.59 14.93
N PHE A 262 -5.22 -13.93 15.08
CA PHE A 262 -4.19 -13.65 14.09
C PHE A 262 -4.16 -14.71 12.98
N LEU A 263 -4.32 -15.99 13.34
CA LEU A 263 -4.18 -17.11 12.39
C LEU A 263 -5.30 -17.17 11.34
N ARG A 264 -6.54 -16.76 11.68
CA ARG A 264 -7.68 -16.80 10.74
C ARG A 264 -7.42 -16.10 9.41
N GLY A 265 -6.67 -14.99 9.43
CA GLY A 265 -6.40 -14.22 8.22
C GLY A 265 -5.34 -14.84 7.29
N TYR A 266 -4.64 -15.90 7.73
CA TYR A 266 -3.63 -16.60 6.92
C TYR A 266 -4.23 -17.72 6.05
N GLY A 267 -5.49 -18.13 6.25
CA GLY A 267 -6.11 -19.21 5.46
C GLY A 267 -6.23 -18.91 3.96
N GLY A 268 -6.18 -17.63 3.56
CA GLY A 268 -6.15 -17.20 2.15
C GLY A 268 -4.76 -16.78 1.65
N ARG A 269 -3.70 -17.07 2.40
CA ARG A 269 -2.30 -16.77 2.05
C ARG A 269 -1.55 -18.05 1.71
N ASP A 270 -0.53 -17.88 0.89
CA ASP A 270 0.46 -18.90 0.50
C ASP A 270 1.59 -19.07 1.53
N PHE A 271 1.51 -18.37 2.66
CA PHE A 271 2.43 -18.45 3.78
C PHE A 271 1.69 -18.44 5.11
N SER A 272 2.31 -19.05 6.12
CA SER A 272 1.88 -19.01 7.52
C SER A 272 2.40 -17.76 8.25
N LEU A 273 1.86 -17.50 9.45
CA LEU A 273 2.38 -16.46 10.35
C LEU A 273 3.86 -16.67 10.68
N GLY A 274 4.28 -17.92 10.91
CA GLY A 274 5.67 -18.24 11.22
C GLY A 274 6.61 -17.90 10.06
N GLU A 275 6.25 -18.36 8.85
CA GLU A 275 7.01 -18.04 7.62
C GLU A 275 7.05 -16.54 7.37
N ARG A 276 5.96 -15.83 7.63
CA ARG A 276 5.94 -14.37 7.55
C ARG A 276 6.97 -13.77 8.50
N LEU A 277 6.93 -14.06 9.79
CA LEU A 277 7.85 -13.43 10.76
C LEU A 277 9.32 -13.72 10.42
N LEU A 278 9.64 -14.96 10.03
CA LEU A 278 10.98 -15.34 9.59
C LEU A 278 11.42 -14.60 8.32
N THR A 279 10.52 -14.49 7.34
CA THR A 279 10.79 -13.80 6.08
C THR A 279 10.94 -12.30 6.30
N GLN A 280 10.08 -11.69 7.14
CA GLN A 280 10.15 -10.27 7.47
C GLN A 280 11.46 -9.89 8.14
N ALA A 281 12.04 -10.75 8.99
CA ALA A 281 13.36 -10.51 9.57
C ALA A 281 14.44 -10.28 8.50
N ARG A 282 14.41 -11.04 7.39
CA ARG A 282 15.27 -10.82 6.22
C ARG A 282 14.86 -9.59 5.42
N LEU A 283 13.57 -9.40 5.17
CA LEU A 283 13.07 -8.30 4.35
C LEU A 283 13.39 -6.92 4.91
N LEU A 284 13.41 -6.77 6.23
CA LEU A 284 13.87 -5.54 6.86
C LEU A 284 15.33 -5.22 6.49
N TRP A 285 16.20 -6.21 6.30
CA TRP A 285 17.55 -5.96 5.79
C TRP A 285 17.55 -5.60 4.31
N GLN A 286 16.71 -6.27 3.50
CA GLN A 286 16.53 -5.95 2.09
C GLN A 286 16.05 -4.50 1.89
N TYR A 287 15.08 -4.08 2.69
CA TYR A 287 14.58 -2.72 2.71
C TYR A 287 15.66 -1.72 3.14
N LEU A 288 16.47 -2.04 4.15
CA LEU A 288 17.60 -1.19 4.52
C LEU A 288 18.63 -1.10 3.38
N TYR A 289 18.88 -2.20 2.67
CA TYR A 289 19.71 -2.20 1.46
C TYR A 289 19.12 -1.30 0.38
N TRP A 290 17.83 -1.40 0.06
CA TRP A 290 17.15 -0.49 -0.89
C TRP A 290 17.15 0.98 -0.46
N LEU A 291 17.27 1.26 0.85
CA LEU A 291 17.43 2.62 1.35
C LEU A 291 18.85 3.16 1.14
N LEU A 292 19.86 2.33 1.35
CA LEU A 292 21.28 2.74 1.28
C LEU A 292 21.88 2.58 -0.12
N VAL A 293 21.30 1.74 -0.96
CA VAL A 293 21.70 1.46 -2.33
C VAL A 293 20.47 1.66 -3.20
N PRO A 294 20.46 2.63 -4.15
CA PRO A 294 19.33 2.89 -5.02
C PRO A 294 19.21 1.81 -6.12
N ALA A 295 19.00 0.55 -5.71
CA ALA A 295 18.93 -0.63 -6.55
C ALA A 295 17.59 -0.71 -7.29
N VAL A 296 17.32 0.25 -8.19
CA VAL A 296 16.05 0.31 -8.95
C VAL A 296 15.75 -0.94 -9.77
N GLY A 297 16.77 -1.75 -10.09
CA GLY A 297 16.64 -3.04 -10.77
C GLY A 297 16.13 -4.20 -9.90
N GLU A 298 16.02 -4.01 -8.59
CA GLU A 298 15.41 -4.98 -7.66
C GLU A 298 14.04 -4.53 -7.14
N MET A 299 13.57 -3.39 -7.63
CA MET A 299 12.35 -2.72 -7.19
C MET A 299 11.22 -2.98 -8.20
N GLY A 300 9.97 -2.99 -7.75
CA GLY A 300 8.80 -3.26 -8.58
C GLY A 300 7.48 -3.22 -7.81
N LEU A 301 6.38 -3.53 -8.49
CA LEU A 301 5.06 -3.66 -7.84
C LEU A 301 4.77 -5.08 -7.36
N HIS A 302 5.40 -6.08 -7.97
CA HIS A 302 5.22 -7.49 -7.68
C HIS A 302 6.54 -8.08 -7.17
N HIS A 303 6.46 -8.80 -6.06
CA HIS A 303 7.60 -9.39 -5.34
C HIS A 303 7.26 -10.81 -4.84
N ASP A 304 6.37 -11.51 -5.55
CA ASP A 304 5.97 -12.90 -5.30
C ASP A 304 7.09 -13.91 -5.59
N ASP A 305 8.19 -13.45 -6.21
CA ASP A 305 9.42 -14.21 -6.45
C ASP A 305 10.35 -14.28 -5.22
N ILE A 306 10.02 -13.55 -4.15
CA ILE A 306 10.82 -13.59 -2.91
C ILE A 306 10.66 -14.93 -2.21
N ARG A 307 11.79 -15.63 -2.08
CA ARG A 307 11.85 -16.90 -1.37
C ARG A 307 11.43 -16.76 0.10
N LEU A 308 10.38 -17.50 0.46
CA LEU A 308 9.89 -17.63 1.82
C LEU A 308 10.91 -18.30 2.74
N SER A 309 10.94 -17.86 4.00
CA SER A 309 11.69 -18.50 5.07
C SER A 309 10.83 -19.53 5.78
N THR A 310 11.02 -20.80 5.42
CA THR A 310 10.31 -21.95 5.98
C THR A 310 10.93 -22.47 7.28
N GLY A 311 12.15 -22.01 7.60
CA GLY A 311 12.82 -22.29 8.87
C GLY A 311 14.00 -21.35 9.10
N ALA A 312 14.64 -21.46 10.26
CA ALA A 312 15.76 -20.58 10.64
C ALA A 312 16.98 -20.71 9.70
N PHE A 313 17.17 -21.87 9.06
CA PHE A 313 18.28 -22.14 8.13
C PHE A 313 17.84 -22.26 6.67
N THR A 314 16.56 -22.04 6.39
CA THR A 314 16.00 -22.21 5.05
C THR A 314 15.19 -20.98 4.68
N PRO A 315 15.77 -20.05 3.91
CA PRO A 315 17.16 -19.99 3.44
C PRO A 315 18.18 -19.71 4.56
N TRP A 316 19.46 -19.99 4.31
CA TRP A 316 20.51 -19.86 5.34
C TRP A 316 20.68 -18.44 5.90
N THR A 317 20.30 -17.42 5.13
CA THR A 317 20.38 -16.01 5.57
C THR A 317 19.30 -15.63 6.59
N THR A 318 18.32 -16.50 6.85
CA THR A 318 17.27 -16.26 7.86
C THR A 318 17.85 -16.16 9.26
N LEU A 319 18.73 -17.09 9.66
CA LEU A 319 19.34 -17.04 10.99
C LEU A 319 20.24 -15.80 11.19
N PRO A 320 21.17 -15.45 10.28
CA PRO A 320 21.91 -14.19 10.36
C PRO A 320 21.01 -12.96 10.44
N ALA A 321 19.90 -12.93 9.68
CA ALA A 321 18.96 -11.82 9.72
C ALA A 321 18.25 -11.71 11.08
N LEU A 322 17.82 -12.84 11.65
CA LEU A 322 17.20 -12.92 12.97
C LEU A 322 18.15 -12.49 14.09
N LEU A 323 19.41 -12.89 14.04
CA LEU A 323 20.42 -12.51 15.03
C LEU A 323 20.94 -11.09 14.83
N GLY A 324 20.96 -10.61 13.59
CA GLY A 324 21.46 -9.29 13.22
C GLY A 324 20.66 -8.17 13.85
N TRP A 325 19.33 -8.27 13.95
CA TRP A 325 18.49 -7.21 14.52
C TRP A 325 18.73 -7.01 16.03
N PRO A 326 18.68 -8.04 16.88
CA PRO A 326 19.08 -7.94 18.29
C PRO A 326 20.50 -7.43 18.46
N LEU A 327 21.45 -7.90 17.63
CA LEU A 327 22.83 -7.42 17.67
C LEU A 327 22.93 -5.92 17.36
N LEU A 328 22.25 -5.46 16.30
CA LEU A 328 22.22 -4.05 15.91
C LEU A 328 21.57 -3.18 17.01
N VAL A 329 20.48 -3.65 17.62
CA VAL A 329 19.85 -2.97 18.77
C VAL A 329 20.81 -2.92 19.96
N ALA A 330 21.50 -4.02 20.29
CA ALA A 330 22.47 -4.06 21.38
C ALA A 330 23.65 -3.10 21.13
N VAL A 331 24.19 -3.06 19.91
CA VAL A 331 25.24 -2.13 19.50
C VAL A 331 24.74 -0.68 19.59
N ALA A 332 23.53 -0.40 19.11
CA ALA A 332 22.93 0.93 19.18
C ALA A 332 22.71 1.39 20.63
N LEU A 333 22.32 0.48 21.53
CA LEU A 333 22.19 0.74 22.96
C LEU A 333 23.53 0.98 23.64
N TRP A 334 24.54 0.18 23.31
CA TRP A 334 25.90 0.36 23.81
C TRP A 334 26.48 1.71 23.36
N LEU A 335 26.27 2.07 22.10
CA LEU A 335 26.74 3.32 21.51
C LEU A 335 25.87 4.53 21.83
N ARG A 336 24.70 4.38 22.48
CA ARG A 336 23.76 5.48 22.69
C ARG A 336 24.41 6.71 23.34
N GLY A 337 25.35 6.50 24.27
CA GLY A 337 26.08 7.59 24.92
C GLY A 337 26.93 8.45 23.99
N ARG A 338 27.42 7.88 22.88
CA ARG A 338 28.32 8.53 21.92
C ARG A 338 27.61 8.90 20.61
N VAL A 339 26.73 8.04 20.10
CA VAL A 339 26.02 8.18 18.83
C VAL A 339 24.52 7.89 19.06
N PRO A 340 23.78 8.78 19.74
CA PRO A 340 22.35 8.59 20.02
C PRO A 340 21.49 8.42 18.77
N LEU A 341 21.92 9.01 17.64
CA LEU A 341 21.24 8.90 16.35
C LEU A 341 21.14 7.45 15.84
N LEU A 342 22.09 6.58 16.20
CA LEU A 342 22.05 5.17 15.78
C LEU A 342 20.86 4.45 16.43
N LEU A 343 20.66 4.63 17.73
CA LEU A 343 19.51 4.04 18.42
C LEU A 343 18.19 4.64 17.91
N LEU A 344 18.16 5.95 17.68
CA LEU A 344 17.00 6.62 17.10
C LEU A 344 16.65 6.02 15.73
N ALA A 345 17.63 5.86 14.83
CA ALA A 345 17.45 5.31 13.49
C ALA A 345 16.93 3.87 13.53
N VAL A 346 17.54 3.01 14.34
CA VAL A 346 17.13 1.61 14.49
C VAL A 346 15.71 1.50 15.06
N LEU A 347 15.37 2.28 16.09
CA LEU A 347 14.04 2.26 16.67
C LEU A 347 12.98 2.82 15.72
N PHE A 348 13.25 3.93 15.03
CA PHE A 348 12.32 4.48 14.02
C PHE A 348 12.02 3.47 12.93
N TYR A 349 13.06 2.77 12.48
CA TYR A 349 12.96 1.77 11.44
C TYR A 349 12.12 0.56 11.87
N LEU A 350 12.45 -0.03 13.03
CA LEU A 350 11.75 -1.21 13.53
C LEU A 350 10.31 -0.89 13.97
N ILE A 351 10.09 0.22 14.67
CA ILE A 351 8.75 0.65 15.09
C ILE A 351 7.91 1.01 13.88
N GLY A 352 8.45 1.76 12.92
CA GLY A 352 7.73 2.17 11.71
C GLY A 352 7.29 0.98 10.85
N HIS A 353 8.04 -0.13 10.88
CA HIS A 353 7.68 -1.38 10.21
C HIS A 353 6.83 -2.33 11.08
N ALA A 354 6.66 -2.04 12.38
CA ALA A 354 6.07 -2.99 13.31
C ALA A 354 4.64 -3.39 12.95
N MET A 355 3.84 -2.49 12.35
CA MET A 355 2.48 -2.83 11.94
C MET A 355 2.48 -3.66 10.65
N GLU A 356 3.19 -3.24 9.60
CA GLU A 356 3.06 -3.87 8.28
C GLU A 356 3.96 -5.10 8.09
N SER A 357 5.01 -5.27 8.91
CA SER A 357 6.03 -6.29 8.74
C SER A 357 6.06 -7.30 9.91
N THR A 358 4.93 -7.50 10.61
CA THR A 358 4.82 -8.47 11.72
C THR A 358 3.58 -9.38 11.60
N LEU A 359 2.60 -9.25 12.48
CA LEU A 359 1.53 -10.22 12.75
C LEU A 359 0.42 -10.22 11.70
N TRP A 360 0.17 -9.09 11.03
CA TRP A 360 -0.96 -8.95 10.11
C TRP A 360 -0.70 -9.66 8.77
N PRO A 361 -1.69 -10.38 8.21
CA PRO A 361 -1.56 -11.18 6.98
C PRO A 361 -1.60 -10.30 5.72
N LEU A 362 -0.68 -9.34 5.63
CA LEU A 362 -0.49 -8.47 4.46
C LEU A 362 0.47 -9.14 3.45
N GLU A 363 0.61 -8.58 2.25
CA GLU A 363 1.64 -9.04 1.31
C GLU A 363 3.05 -9.05 1.96
N MET A 364 3.94 -9.91 1.47
CA MET A 364 5.30 -9.97 2.01
C MET A 364 6.04 -8.65 1.80
N VAL A 365 5.99 -8.11 0.59
CA VAL A 365 6.75 -6.92 0.23
C VAL A 365 5.89 -5.86 -0.43
N PHE A 366 5.98 -4.65 0.13
CA PHE A 366 5.63 -3.42 -0.56
C PHE A 366 6.67 -2.35 -0.24
N GLU A 367 7.14 -1.66 -1.27
CA GLU A 367 8.16 -0.64 -1.12
C GLU A 367 7.70 0.58 -0.32
N HIS A 368 6.45 1.01 -0.53
CA HIS A 368 5.86 2.18 0.11
C HIS A 368 5.81 2.09 1.64
N ARG A 369 5.97 0.88 2.21
CA ARG A 369 6.14 0.66 3.66
C ARG A 369 7.34 1.39 4.23
N ASN A 370 8.36 1.66 3.41
CA ASN A 370 9.59 2.32 3.85
C ASN A 370 9.50 3.84 3.93
N TYR A 371 8.37 4.45 3.56
CA TYR A 371 8.23 5.91 3.47
C TYR A 371 8.54 6.63 4.79
N PHE A 372 7.87 6.25 5.89
CA PHE A 372 8.20 6.79 7.22
C PHE A 372 9.42 6.11 7.87
N PRO A 373 9.55 4.77 7.87
CA PRO A 373 10.68 4.08 8.54
C PRO A 373 12.08 4.55 8.10
N SER A 374 12.22 5.07 6.88
CA SER A 374 13.51 5.57 6.36
C SER A 374 14.02 6.84 7.06
N VAL A 375 13.13 7.62 7.70
CA VAL A 375 13.43 8.93 8.29
C VAL A 375 14.67 8.92 9.19
N GLY A 376 14.72 7.98 10.13
CA GLY A 376 15.82 7.89 11.09
C GLY A 376 17.16 7.55 10.44
N TRP A 377 17.14 6.69 9.43
CA TRP A 377 18.34 6.31 8.67
C TRP A 377 18.85 7.44 7.79
N MET A 378 17.97 8.23 7.16
CA MET A 378 18.37 9.38 6.36
C MET A 378 19.04 10.47 7.23
N LEU A 379 18.52 10.69 8.45
CA LEU A 379 19.15 11.58 9.42
C LEU A 379 20.52 11.06 9.88
N LEU A 380 20.62 9.77 10.22
CA LEU A 380 21.89 9.17 10.62
C LEU A 380 22.94 9.24 9.50
N LEU A 381 22.53 8.93 8.26
CA LEU A 381 23.41 8.97 7.09
C LEU A 381 23.89 10.40 6.80
N ALA A 382 23.00 11.38 6.80
CA ALA A 382 23.35 12.78 6.61
C ALA A 382 24.37 13.25 7.67
N TRP A 383 24.12 12.93 8.95
CA TRP A 383 25.04 13.26 10.02
C TRP A 383 26.39 12.56 9.85
N ALA A 384 26.40 11.27 9.51
CA ALA A 384 27.62 10.50 9.34
C ALA A 384 28.46 11.00 8.16
N LEU A 385 27.84 11.36 7.04
CA LEU A 385 28.53 11.91 5.88
C LEU A 385 29.19 13.25 6.21
N VAL A 386 28.46 14.20 6.77
CA VAL A 386 29.01 15.54 7.04
C VAL A 386 30.00 15.51 8.21
N ALA A 387 29.64 14.89 9.34
CA ALA A 387 30.50 14.85 10.52
C ALA A 387 31.72 13.93 10.35
N GLY A 388 31.57 12.83 9.60
CA GLY A 388 32.64 11.89 9.31
C GLY A 388 33.63 12.43 8.28
N LEU A 389 33.14 12.90 7.12
CA LEU A 389 33.98 13.42 6.04
C LEU A 389 34.57 14.79 6.36
N GLY A 390 33.94 15.57 7.25
CA GLY A 390 34.52 16.82 7.77
C GLY A 390 35.88 16.63 8.43
N ARG A 391 36.21 15.41 8.89
CA ARG A 391 37.56 15.07 9.41
C ARG A 391 38.63 15.01 8.33
N LEU A 392 38.23 14.79 7.07
CA LEU A 392 39.11 14.72 5.91
C LEU A 392 39.30 16.08 5.23
N GLY A 393 38.49 17.07 5.59
CA GLY A 393 38.53 18.43 5.05
C GLY A 393 37.16 18.92 4.54
N PRO A 394 37.05 20.22 4.18
CA PRO A 394 35.77 20.81 3.75
C PRO A 394 35.30 20.31 2.38
N LEU A 395 36.22 20.00 1.46
CA LEU A 395 35.86 19.56 0.11
C LEU A 395 35.15 18.18 0.12
N PRO A 396 35.69 17.10 0.73
CA PRO A 396 34.98 15.83 0.81
C PRO A 396 33.63 15.91 1.54
N ALA A 397 33.53 16.78 2.56
CA ALA A 397 32.31 16.99 3.35
C ALA A 397 31.15 17.59 2.53
N VAL A 398 31.42 18.19 1.37
CA VAL A 398 30.42 18.74 0.45
C VAL A 398 30.29 17.90 -0.81
N ALA A 399 31.42 17.53 -1.43
CA ALA A 399 31.45 16.85 -2.71
C ALA A 399 30.79 15.47 -2.68
N VAL A 400 31.02 14.67 -1.62
CA VAL A 400 30.46 13.32 -1.52
C VAL A 400 28.95 13.35 -1.28
N PRO A 401 28.40 14.11 -0.31
CA PRO A 401 26.95 14.26 -0.19
C PRO A 401 26.27 14.78 -1.45
N LEU A 402 26.89 15.76 -2.12
CA LEU A 402 26.34 16.30 -3.36
C LEU A 402 26.31 15.25 -4.48
N ALA A 403 27.43 14.52 -4.67
CA ALA A 403 27.49 13.42 -5.63
C ALA A 403 26.46 12.34 -5.33
N TRP A 404 26.25 12.02 -4.05
CA TRP A 404 25.23 11.07 -3.62
C TRP A 404 23.82 11.57 -3.92
N CYS A 405 23.49 12.84 -3.65
CA CYS A 405 22.22 13.44 -4.03
C CYS A 405 22.00 13.43 -5.54
N LEU A 406 23.04 13.71 -6.35
CA LEU A 406 22.96 13.66 -7.81
C LEU A 406 22.72 12.22 -8.30
N LEU A 407 23.36 11.23 -7.68
CA LEU A 407 23.13 9.81 -7.96
C LEU A 407 21.68 9.43 -7.66
N LEU A 408 21.17 9.79 -6.48
CA LEU A 408 19.77 9.56 -6.10
C LEU A 408 18.81 10.26 -7.07
N ALA A 409 19.08 11.50 -7.46
CA ALA A 409 18.28 12.23 -8.44
C ALA A 409 18.23 11.52 -9.81
N GLY A 410 19.36 10.98 -10.27
CA GLY A 410 19.43 10.20 -11.51
C GLY A 410 18.58 8.92 -11.46
N PHE A 411 18.72 8.14 -10.38
CA PHE A 411 17.89 6.95 -10.19
C PHE A 411 16.41 7.26 -9.98
N LEU A 412 16.12 8.36 -9.28
CA LEU A 412 14.76 8.86 -9.10
C LEU A 412 14.14 9.20 -10.47
N PHE A 413 14.89 9.87 -11.35
CA PHE A 413 14.43 10.20 -12.71
C PHE A 413 14.16 8.95 -13.57
N ILE A 414 15.07 7.97 -13.53
CA ILE A 414 14.85 6.67 -14.21
C ILE A 414 13.56 6.04 -13.69
N ARG A 415 13.31 6.15 -12.39
CA ARG A 415 12.15 5.53 -11.77
C ARG A 415 10.86 6.28 -12.07
N THR A 416 10.82 7.61 -11.96
CA THR A 416 9.63 8.40 -12.29
C THR A 416 9.27 8.28 -13.76
N SER A 417 10.25 8.22 -14.66
CA SER A 417 10.03 7.95 -16.09
C SER A 417 9.58 6.52 -16.39
N THR A 418 9.93 5.54 -15.56
CA THR A 418 9.37 4.18 -15.66
C THR A 418 7.90 4.17 -15.28
N TRP A 419 7.53 4.90 -14.22
CA TRP A 419 6.16 5.01 -13.70
C TRP A 419 5.25 5.93 -14.52
N SER A 420 5.76 6.60 -15.56
CA SER A 420 4.97 7.50 -16.41
C SER A 420 4.10 6.75 -17.43
N GLU A 421 4.35 5.46 -17.68
CA GLU A 421 3.67 4.68 -18.72
C GLU A 421 3.47 3.23 -18.25
N GLU A 422 2.28 2.68 -18.52
CA GLU A 422 1.84 1.42 -17.92
C GLU A 422 2.60 0.20 -18.44
N LEU A 423 2.77 0.08 -19.76
CA LEU A 423 3.43 -1.09 -20.36
C LEU A 423 4.91 -1.11 -20.00
N ARG A 424 5.59 0.04 -20.02
CA ARG A 424 6.98 0.21 -19.57
C ARG A 424 7.13 -0.21 -18.11
N LEU A 425 6.25 0.24 -17.23
CA LEU A 425 6.29 -0.15 -15.82
C LEU A 425 6.12 -1.67 -15.66
N ALA A 426 5.16 -2.28 -16.36
CA ALA A 426 4.94 -3.71 -16.30
C ALA A 426 6.13 -4.51 -16.86
N GLN A 427 6.69 -4.08 -18.00
CA GLN A 427 7.87 -4.70 -18.61
C GLN A 427 9.10 -4.59 -17.72
N VAL A 428 9.38 -3.41 -17.14
CA VAL A 428 10.49 -3.22 -16.20
C VAL A 428 10.30 -4.09 -14.95
N ASN A 429 9.08 -4.16 -14.40
CA ASN A 429 8.80 -5.05 -13.27
C ASN A 429 9.04 -6.52 -13.62
N MET A 430 8.64 -6.98 -14.81
CA MET A 430 8.90 -8.34 -15.28
C MET A 430 10.41 -8.60 -15.50
N LEU A 431 11.16 -7.61 -15.97
CA LEU A 431 12.62 -7.71 -16.12
C LEU A 431 13.35 -7.76 -14.76
N ASN A 432 12.90 -6.95 -13.79
CA ASN A 432 13.45 -6.91 -12.44
C ASN A 432 13.07 -8.17 -11.63
N HIS A 433 11.89 -8.74 -11.89
CA HIS A 433 11.33 -9.92 -11.24
C HIS A 433 10.96 -11.00 -12.27
N PRO A 434 11.95 -11.63 -12.93
CA PRO A 434 11.71 -12.57 -14.03
C PRO A 434 11.00 -13.85 -13.57
N GLU A 435 11.06 -14.21 -12.29
CA GLU A 435 10.35 -15.37 -11.73
C GLU A 435 8.97 -15.01 -11.16
N SER A 436 8.57 -13.73 -11.16
CA SER A 436 7.25 -13.31 -10.70
C SER A 436 6.19 -13.67 -11.74
N VAL A 437 5.29 -14.57 -11.35
CA VAL A 437 4.11 -14.94 -12.14
C VAL A 437 3.21 -13.72 -12.31
N ARG A 438 3.05 -12.91 -11.25
CA ARG A 438 2.19 -11.72 -11.28
C ARG A 438 2.74 -10.62 -12.19
N ALA A 439 4.06 -10.38 -12.20
CA ALA A 439 4.67 -9.39 -13.08
C ALA A 439 4.50 -9.77 -14.56
N ARG A 440 4.71 -11.05 -14.90
CA ARG A 440 4.48 -11.55 -16.25
C ARG A 440 3.01 -11.47 -16.65
N HIS A 441 2.11 -11.85 -15.74
CA HIS A 441 0.67 -11.77 -15.96
C HIS A 441 0.20 -10.32 -16.17
N ALA A 442 0.81 -9.35 -15.50
CA ALA A 442 0.50 -7.93 -15.70
C ALA A 442 0.84 -7.47 -17.13
N VAL A 443 2.02 -7.84 -17.65
CA VAL A 443 2.39 -7.54 -19.05
C VAL A 443 1.40 -8.19 -20.03
N ALA A 444 1.09 -9.48 -19.81
CA ALA A 444 0.16 -10.20 -20.67
C ALA A 444 -1.25 -9.58 -20.71
N ASN A 445 -1.75 -9.11 -19.56
CA ASN A 445 -3.03 -8.40 -19.47
C ASN A 445 -3.01 -7.10 -20.29
N ILE A 446 -1.98 -6.27 -20.13
CA ILE A 446 -1.86 -4.98 -20.82
C ILE A 446 -1.77 -5.19 -22.34
N LEU A 447 -0.98 -6.18 -22.80
CA LEU A 447 -0.89 -6.50 -24.23
C LEU A 447 -2.23 -6.97 -24.79
N LEU A 448 -2.97 -7.79 -24.04
CA LEU A 448 -4.30 -8.24 -24.44
C LEU A 448 -5.31 -7.08 -24.49
N GLU A 449 -5.30 -6.19 -23.50
CA GLU A 449 -6.15 -5.00 -23.49
C GLU A 449 -5.89 -4.10 -24.70
N ARG A 450 -4.62 -3.87 -25.04
CA ARG A 450 -4.22 -3.14 -26.25
C ARG A 450 -4.69 -3.80 -27.54
N TYR A 451 -4.61 -5.14 -27.60
CA TYR A 451 -5.14 -5.91 -28.74
C TYR A 451 -6.66 -5.76 -28.91
N LEU A 452 -7.40 -5.74 -27.79
CA LEU A 452 -8.86 -5.62 -27.76
C LEU A 452 -9.32 -4.19 -28.07
N ASN A 453 -8.52 -3.18 -27.75
CA ASN A 453 -8.83 -1.76 -27.96
C ASN A 453 -7.85 -1.07 -28.95
N PRO A 454 -7.70 -1.57 -30.19
CA PRO A 454 -6.64 -1.12 -31.09
C PRO A 454 -6.73 0.37 -31.47
N ALA A 455 -7.94 0.93 -31.53
CA ALA A 455 -8.16 2.34 -31.87
C ALA A 455 -7.62 3.30 -30.80
N GLU A 456 -7.66 2.90 -29.53
CA GLU A 456 -7.13 3.70 -28.41
C GLU A 456 -5.60 3.81 -28.45
N TYR A 457 -4.94 2.76 -28.95
CA TYR A 457 -3.48 2.66 -28.97
C TYR A 457 -2.86 2.83 -30.37
N GLY A 458 -3.66 3.12 -31.40
CA GLY A 458 -3.19 3.31 -32.78
C GLY A 458 -2.56 2.05 -33.39
N LEU A 459 -3.06 0.86 -33.03
CA LEU A 459 -2.47 -0.42 -33.45
C LEU A 459 -3.18 -0.98 -34.70
N GLU A 460 -2.40 -1.30 -35.73
CA GLU A 460 -2.91 -1.86 -36.98
C GLU A 460 -2.12 -3.09 -37.45
N GLY A 461 -2.73 -3.91 -38.31
CA GLY A 461 -2.08 -5.00 -39.03
C GLY A 461 -1.31 -5.99 -38.14
N GLU A 462 -0.04 -6.20 -38.49
CA GLU A 462 0.86 -7.18 -37.85
C GLU A 462 1.22 -6.82 -36.41
N GLU A 463 1.36 -5.53 -36.09
CA GLU A 463 1.71 -5.08 -34.73
C GLU A 463 0.62 -5.45 -33.73
N ARG A 464 -0.65 -5.25 -34.12
CA ARG A 464 -1.79 -5.70 -33.32
C ARG A 464 -1.76 -7.22 -33.11
N ALA A 465 -1.51 -7.99 -34.17
CA ALA A 465 -1.46 -9.45 -34.08
C ALA A 465 -0.31 -9.93 -33.16
N ALA A 466 0.84 -9.24 -33.19
CA ALA A 466 1.98 -9.55 -32.34
C ALA A 466 1.65 -9.45 -30.85
N TYR A 467 0.84 -8.47 -30.42
CA TYR A 467 0.44 -8.32 -29.02
C TYR A 467 -0.41 -9.50 -28.53
N LEU A 468 -1.34 -10.00 -29.35
CA LEU A 468 -2.14 -11.17 -29.01
C LEU A 468 -1.26 -12.43 -28.85
N VAL A 469 -0.34 -12.64 -29.79
CA VAL A 469 0.58 -13.78 -29.79
C VAL A 469 1.51 -13.71 -28.56
N GLU A 470 2.05 -12.54 -28.28
CA GLU A 470 2.94 -12.34 -27.13
C GLU A 470 2.20 -12.50 -25.80
N ALA A 471 0.99 -11.93 -25.66
CA ALA A 471 0.16 -12.12 -24.46
C ALA A 471 -0.09 -13.62 -24.20
N ARG A 472 -0.49 -14.37 -25.23
CA ARG A 472 -0.67 -15.82 -25.13
C ARG A 472 0.63 -16.53 -24.72
N ARG A 473 1.76 -16.18 -25.34
CA ARG A 473 3.08 -16.75 -25.04
C ARG A 473 3.42 -16.57 -23.55
N LEU A 474 3.20 -15.37 -23.01
CA LEU A 474 3.46 -15.05 -21.61
C LEU A 474 2.56 -15.84 -20.65
N TYR A 475 1.26 -16.00 -20.95
CA TYR A 475 0.38 -16.86 -20.15
C TYR A 475 0.82 -18.33 -20.18
N ALA A 476 1.23 -18.84 -21.34
CA ALA A 476 1.72 -20.21 -21.47
C ALA A 476 3.02 -20.42 -20.66
N GLU A 477 3.89 -19.41 -20.63
CA GLU A 477 5.11 -19.42 -19.83
C GLU A 477 4.84 -19.36 -18.32
N ASN A 478 3.76 -18.69 -17.90
CA ASN A 478 3.30 -18.71 -16.52
C ASN A 478 2.77 -20.08 -16.13
N ALA A 479 1.85 -20.63 -16.93
CA ALA A 479 1.24 -21.93 -16.68
C ALA A 479 2.27 -23.08 -16.65
N SER A 480 3.40 -22.95 -17.37
CA SER A 480 4.48 -23.93 -17.31
C SER A 480 5.37 -23.80 -16.07
N ARG A 481 5.52 -22.58 -15.51
CA ARG A 481 6.28 -22.34 -14.27
C ARG A 481 5.46 -22.66 -13.03
N ASP A 482 4.21 -22.23 -13.00
CA ASP A 482 3.26 -22.53 -11.94
C ASP A 482 1.99 -23.14 -12.53
N ALA A 483 1.89 -24.46 -12.39
CA ALA A 483 0.74 -25.23 -12.84
C ALA A 483 -0.55 -24.90 -12.05
N HIS A 484 -0.46 -24.12 -10.97
CA HIS A 484 -1.59 -23.70 -10.14
C HIS A 484 -2.00 -22.25 -10.36
N ASP A 485 -1.35 -21.53 -11.28
CA ASP A 485 -1.76 -20.17 -11.65
C ASP A 485 -3.06 -20.19 -12.46
N LEU A 486 -4.17 -20.16 -11.73
CA LEU A 486 -5.51 -20.22 -12.28
C LEU A 486 -5.80 -19.03 -13.22
N GLY A 487 -5.18 -17.86 -12.96
CA GLY A 487 -5.30 -16.70 -13.83
C GLY A 487 -4.83 -17.01 -15.24
N SER A 488 -3.58 -17.46 -15.38
CA SER A 488 -2.99 -17.80 -16.68
C SER A 488 -3.71 -18.96 -17.37
N LEU A 489 -4.10 -20.00 -16.62
CA LEU A 489 -4.83 -21.14 -17.19
C LEU A 489 -6.19 -20.74 -17.77
N VAL A 490 -6.93 -19.88 -17.06
CA VAL A 490 -8.21 -19.35 -17.55
C VAL A 490 -7.99 -18.47 -18.78
N MET A 491 -6.96 -17.62 -18.77
CA MET A 491 -6.66 -16.76 -19.91
C MET A 491 -6.26 -17.57 -21.15
N LEU A 492 -5.48 -18.65 -20.99
CA LEU A 492 -5.15 -19.57 -22.08
C LEU A 492 -6.39 -20.26 -22.65
N TYR A 493 -7.27 -20.76 -21.78
CA TYR A 493 -8.54 -21.34 -22.20
C TYR A 493 -9.35 -20.36 -23.04
N GLN A 494 -9.45 -19.11 -22.59
CA GLN A 494 -10.20 -18.07 -23.29
C GLN A 494 -9.57 -17.70 -24.64
N LEU A 495 -8.25 -17.49 -24.68
CA LEU A 495 -7.54 -17.10 -25.90
C LEU A 495 -7.56 -18.21 -26.95
N ASP A 496 -7.35 -19.46 -26.55
CA ASP A 496 -7.39 -20.61 -27.47
C ASP A 496 -8.80 -20.87 -28.00
N SER A 497 -9.80 -20.68 -27.13
CA SER A 497 -11.20 -20.78 -27.51
C SER A 497 -11.64 -19.71 -28.49
N ALA A 498 -11.11 -18.49 -28.37
CA ALA A 498 -11.56 -17.33 -29.15
C ALA A 498 -10.73 -17.06 -30.41
N TYR A 499 -9.41 -17.35 -30.40
CA TYR A 499 -8.49 -16.90 -31.44
C TYR A 499 -7.57 -17.99 -32.01
N PHE A 500 -7.20 -19.02 -31.23
CA PHE A 500 -6.18 -20.02 -31.63
C PHE A 500 -6.73 -21.42 -31.86
N HIS A 501 -7.86 -21.53 -32.58
CA HIS A 501 -8.58 -22.79 -32.78
C HIS A 501 -7.78 -23.94 -33.41
N ALA A 502 -6.74 -23.63 -34.19
CA ALA A 502 -5.94 -24.62 -34.91
C ALA A 502 -4.74 -25.17 -34.10
N GLN A 503 -4.41 -24.55 -32.95
CA GLN A 503 -3.17 -24.86 -32.22
C GLN A 503 -3.39 -25.76 -30.99
N THR A 504 -4.54 -25.68 -30.34
CA THR A 504 -4.86 -26.48 -29.15
C THR A 504 -6.36 -26.74 -29.10
N GLU A 505 -6.80 -27.95 -28.75
CA GLU A 505 -8.19 -28.14 -28.35
C GLU A 505 -8.42 -27.43 -27.01
N PRO A 506 -9.31 -26.42 -26.92
CA PRO A 506 -9.45 -25.63 -25.69
C PRO A 506 -9.80 -26.46 -24.45
N ARG A 507 -10.41 -27.64 -24.64
CA ARG A 507 -10.70 -28.60 -23.56
C ARG A 507 -9.46 -29.06 -22.80
N GLN A 508 -8.27 -29.01 -23.40
CA GLN A 508 -7.03 -29.41 -22.76
C GLN A 508 -6.67 -28.55 -21.53
N TRP A 509 -7.20 -27.32 -21.42
CA TRP A 509 -6.97 -26.43 -20.27
C TRP A 509 -7.89 -26.72 -19.08
N LEU A 510 -9.01 -27.42 -19.27
CA LEU A 510 -9.98 -27.71 -18.21
C LEU A 510 -9.40 -28.60 -17.11
N GLU A 511 -8.61 -29.61 -17.49
CA GLU A 511 -7.99 -30.52 -16.53
C GLU A 511 -6.88 -29.84 -15.68
N PRO A 512 -5.96 -29.04 -16.25
CA PRO A 512 -5.11 -28.15 -15.46
C PRO A 512 -5.88 -27.22 -14.52
N ILE A 513 -6.97 -26.58 -14.98
CA ILE A 513 -7.83 -25.71 -14.16
C ILE A 513 -8.40 -26.49 -12.96
N ARG A 514 -8.90 -27.70 -13.21
CA ARG A 514 -9.42 -28.60 -12.18
C ARG A 514 -8.36 -28.93 -11.13
N ARG A 515 -7.17 -29.34 -11.56
CA ARG A 515 -6.04 -29.65 -10.68
C ARG A 515 -5.61 -28.43 -9.86
N ALA A 516 -5.61 -27.23 -10.44
CA ALA A 516 -5.28 -26.00 -9.74
C ALA A 516 -6.30 -25.67 -8.62
N ILE A 517 -7.60 -25.90 -8.87
CA ILE A 517 -8.66 -25.72 -7.85
C ILE A 517 -8.50 -26.70 -6.69
N ASP A 518 -8.09 -27.94 -6.96
CA ASP A 518 -7.94 -28.99 -5.93
C ASP A 518 -6.62 -28.89 -5.14
N ALA A 519 -5.59 -28.27 -5.72
CA ALA A 519 -4.25 -28.26 -5.12
C ALA A 519 -4.12 -27.35 -3.90
N ARG A 520 -4.87 -26.24 -3.83
CA ARG A 520 -4.76 -25.24 -2.76
C ARG A 520 -6.05 -24.45 -2.55
N PRO A 521 -6.26 -23.84 -1.37
CA PRO A 521 -7.34 -22.90 -1.15
C PRO A 521 -7.32 -21.74 -2.17
N LEU A 522 -8.49 -21.38 -2.70
CA LEU A 522 -8.62 -20.28 -3.65
C LEU A 522 -8.17 -18.95 -3.05
N GLN A 523 -7.28 -18.26 -3.78
CA GLN A 523 -6.88 -16.89 -3.50
C GLN A 523 -7.88 -15.88 -4.06
N VAL A 524 -7.70 -14.61 -3.69
CA VAL A 524 -8.53 -13.51 -4.21
C VAL A 524 -8.42 -13.37 -5.73
N SER A 525 -7.22 -13.55 -6.29
CA SER A 525 -6.97 -13.55 -7.75
C SER A 525 -7.71 -14.70 -8.45
N ASP A 526 -7.76 -15.88 -7.82
CA ASP A 526 -8.39 -17.07 -8.37
C ASP A 526 -9.91 -16.86 -8.52
N HIS A 527 -10.54 -16.17 -7.57
CA HIS A 527 -11.96 -15.80 -7.70
C HIS A 527 -12.24 -14.87 -8.89
N ILE A 528 -11.29 -13.97 -9.22
CA ILE A 528 -11.42 -13.10 -10.39
C ILE A 528 -11.27 -13.92 -11.67
N ALA A 529 -10.28 -14.80 -11.75
CA ALA A 529 -10.08 -15.71 -12.87
C ALA A 529 -11.31 -16.60 -13.10
N LEU A 530 -11.82 -17.24 -12.04
CA LEU A 530 -13.02 -18.09 -12.13
C LEU A 530 -14.25 -17.31 -12.57
N ARG A 531 -14.39 -16.04 -12.16
CA ARG A 531 -15.48 -15.19 -12.63
C ARG A 531 -15.42 -15.00 -14.15
N THR A 532 -14.25 -14.69 -14.67
CA THR A 532 -14.01 -14.56 -16.13
C THR A 532 -14.32 -15.88 -16.84
N LEU A 533 -13.88 -17.00 -16.27
CA LEU A 533 -14.15 -18.33 -16.82
C LEU A 533 -15.66 -18.62 -16.87
N MET A 534 -16.40 -18.45 -15.77
CA MET A 534 -17.83 -18.75 -15.70
C MET A 534 -18.65 -17.95 -16.71
N THR A 535 -18.32 -16.66 -16.88
CA THR A 535 -18.96 -15.84 -17.92
C THR A 535 -18.63 -16.37 -19.31
N CYS A 536 -17.36 -16.71 -19.58
CA CYS A 536 -16.98 -17.22 -20.89
C CYS A 536 -17.62 -18.58 -21.22
N LEU A 537 -17.73 -19.47 -20.24
CA LEU A 537 -18.37 -20.79 -20.39
C LEU A 537 -19.89 -20.68 -20.62
N GLY A 538 -20.55 -19.68 -20.03
CA GLY A 538 -21.97 -19.45 -20.24
C GLY A 538 -22.28 -18.83 -21.60
N GLU A 539 -21.43 -17.92 -22.07
CA GLU A 539 -21.51 -17.34 -23.40
C GLU A 539 -21.06 -18.33 -24.49
N ALA A 540 -21.64 -18.26 -25.69
CA ALA A 540 -21.15 -19.06 -26.84
C ALA A 540 -19.75 -18.63 -27.34
N ARG A 541 -19.07 -17.72 -26.62
CA ARG A 541 -17.74 -17.18 -26.96
C ARG A 541 -16.62 -18.16 -26.65
N CYS A 542 -16.65 -18.83 -25.50
CA CYS A 542 -15.81 -20.01 -25.29
C CYS A 542 -16.62 -21.22 -25.78
N ARG A 543 -16.14 -21.93 -26.82
CA ARG A 543 -16.77 -23.17 -27.31
C ARG A 543 -16.62 -24.29 -26.27
N ALA A 544 -17.33 -24.18 -25.16
CA ALA A 544 -17.30 -25.12 -24.07
C ALA A 544 -18.37 -26.21 -24.25
N ASP A 545 -18.04 -27.41 -23.78
CA ASP A 545 -19.07 -28.41 -23.48
C ASP A 545 -19.87 -27.93 -22.27
N ALA A 546 -21.19 -27.89 -22.35
CA ALA A 546 -22.03 -27.55 -21.20
C ALA A 546 -21.74 -28.46 -19.99
N GLY A 547 -21.35 -29.72 -20.24
CA GLY A 547 -20.96 -30.66 -19.18
C GLY A 547 -19.72 -30.22 -18.39
N ALA A 548 -18.73 -29.59 -19.04
CA ALA A 548 -17.49 -29.18 -18.36
C ALA A 548 -17.69 -28.05 -17.36
N ALA A 549 -18.61 -27.12 -17.65
CA ALA A 549 -18.93 -26.03 -16.74
C ALA A 549 -19.64 -26.54 -15.49
N GLU A 550 -20.59 -27.45 -15.65
CA GLU A 550 -21.31 -28.10 -14.55
C GLU A 550 -20.37 -28.90 -13.65
N GLU A 551 -19.41 -29.63 -14.23
CA GLU A 551 -18.39 -30.36 -13.45
C GLU A 551 -17.51 -29.41 -12.61
N LEU A 552 -17.08 -28.28 -13.16
CA LEU A 552 -16.29 -27.29 -12.42
C LEU A 552 -17.10 -26.64 -11.29
N ILE A 553 -18.38 -26.32 -11.53
CA ILE A 553 -19.27 -25.76 -10.51
C ILE A 553 -19.52 -26.79 -9.40
N ALA A 554 -19.74 -28.06 -9.76
CA ALA A 554 -19.90 -29.15 -8.81
C ALA A 554 -18.64 -29.30 -7.94
N LEU A 555 -17.46 -29.27 -8.56
CA LEU A 555 -16.19 -29.29 -7.83
C LEU A 555 -16.07 -28.13 -6.85
N LEU A 556 -16.31 -26.90 -7.29
CA LEU A 556 -16.24 -25.72 -6.43
C LEU A 556 -17.24 -25.78 -5.27
N ARG A 557 -18.43 -26.33 -5.48
CA ARG A 557 -19.44 -26.53 -4.42
C ARG A 557 -19.02 -27.58 -3.40
N VAL A 558 -18.36 -28.65 -3.83
CA VAL A 558 -17.83 -29.69 -2.95
C VAL A 558 -16.64 -29.17 -2.16
N SER A 559 -15.72 -28.46 -2.80
CA SER A 559 -14.51 -27.93 -2.17
C SER A 559 -14.78 -26.73 -1.26
N TYR A 560 -15.85 -25.96 -1.53
CA TYR A 560 -16.21 -24.76 -0.76
C TYR A 560 -17.72 -24.75 -0.41
N PRO A 561 -18.18 -25.69 0.43
CA PRO A 561 -19.59 -25.80 0.78
C PRO A 561 -20.07 -24.54 1.51
N GLY A 562 -21.23 -24.01 1.14
CA GLY A 562 -21.79 -22.80 1.75
C GLY A 562 -21.02 -21.50 1.44
N SER A 563 -20.24 -21.45 0.36
CA SER A 563 -19.58 -20.21 -0.05
C SER A 563 -20.50 -19.35 -0.91
N SER A 564 -20.92 -18.19 -0.38
CA SER A 564 -21.69 -17.20 -1.15
C SER A 564 -20.95 -16.67 -2.38
N ARG A 565 -19.61 -16.70 -2.38
CA ARG A 565 -18.78 -16.36 -3.54
C ARG A 565 -18.87 -17.41 -4.64
N ILE A 566 -18.88 -18.70 -4.29
CA ILE A 566 -19.07 -19.78 -5.26
C ILE A 566 -20.51 -19.76 -5.80
N ALA A 567 -21.49 -19.40 -4.97
CA ALA A 567 -22.85 -19.18 -5.45
C ALA A 567 -22.92 -18.01 -6.46
N ASP A 568 -22.24 -16.88 -6.25
CA ASP A 568 -22.18 -15.79 -7.24
C ASP A 568 -21.54 -16.26 -8.56
N LEU A 569 -20.52 -17.13 -8.52
CA LEU A 569 -19.92 -17.72 -9.72
C LEU A 569 -20.93 -18.58 -10.50
N HIS A 570 -21.68 -19.44 -9.81
CA HIS A 570 -22.70 -20.26 -10.44
C HIS A 570 -23.84 -19.41 -11.02
N TYR A 571 -24.33 -18.41 -10.27
CA TYR A 571 -25.33 -17.48 -10.77
C TYR A 571 -24.89 -16.78 -12.06
N ARG A 572 -23.62 -16.35 -12.15
CA ARG A 572 -23.07 -15.71 -13.37
C ARG A 572 -23.05 -16.64 -14.56
N TYR A 573 -22.67 -17.90 -14.36
CA TYR A 573 -22.72 -18.90 -15.42
C TYR A 573 -24.15 -19.10 -15.92
N LEU A 574 -25.13 -19.31 -15.02
CA LEU A 574 -26.55 -19.47 -15.38
C LEU A 574 -27.08 -18.25 -16.14
N ARG A 575 -26.73 -17.04 -15.68
CA ARG A 575 -27.13 -15.79 -16.33
C ARG A 575 -26.51 -15.64 -17.72
N ALA A 576 -25.22 -15.90 -17.86
CA ALA A 576 -24.52 -15.85 -19.15
C ALA A 576 -25.06 -16.90 -20.14
N ARG A 577 -25.51 -18.05 -19.64
CA ARG A 577 -26.12 -19.13 -20.43
C ARG A 577 -27.56 -18.83 -20.86
N GLY A 578 -28.20 -17.80 -20.29
CA GLY A 578 -29.58 -17.46 -20.56
C GLY A 578 -30.59 -18.42 -19.91
N VAL A 579 -30.21 -19.09 -18.82
CA VAL A 579 -31.14 -19.93 -18.03
C VAL A 579 -32.29 -19.07 -17.51
N ALA A 580 -33.52 -19.59 -17.46
CA ALA A 580 -34.69 -18.81 -17.09
C ALA A 580 -34.58 -18.17 -15.69
N SER A 581 -35.14 -16.97 -15.54
CA SER A 581 -34.96 -16.13 -14.34
C SER A 581 -35.56 -16.77 -13.08
N ASP A 582 -36.64 -17.54 -13.20
CA ASP A 582 -37.25 -18.35 -12.13
C ASP A 582 -36.26 -19.35 -11.51
N GLN A 583 -35.49 -20.06 -12.34
CA GLN A 583 -34.48 -21.01 -11.89
C GLN A 583 -33.31 -20.29 -11.20
N ARG A 584 -32.89 -19.14 -11.73
CA ARG A 584 -31.83 -18.32 -11.11
C ARG A 584 -32.28 -17.77 -9.76
N VAL A 585 -33.52 -17.29 -9.65
CA VAL A 585 -34.11 -16.81 -8.40
C VAL A 585 -34.20 -17.91 -7.36
N SER A 586 -34.68 -19.10 -7.73
CA SER A 586 -34.76 -20.25 -6.82
C SER A 586 -33.38 -20.60 -6.24
N MET A 587 -32.35 -20.64 -7.08
CA MET A 587 -30.97 -20.87 -6.63
C MET A 587 -30.45 -19.78 -5.67
N LEU A 588 -30.75 -18.51 -5.95
CA LEU A 588 -30.37 -17.40 -5.08
C LEU A 588 -31.08 -17.48 -3.73
N GLU A 589 -32.36 -17.81 -3.71
CA GLU A 589 -33.16 -17.92 -2.48
C GLU A 589 -32.70 -19.07 -1.59
N GLU A 590 -32.46 -20.26 -2.17
CA GLU A 590 -31.88 -21.40 -1.45
C GLU A 590 -30.54 -21.03 -0.78
N THR A 591 -29.71 -20.27 -1.48
CA THR A 591 -28.42 -19.82 -0.94
C THR A 591 -28.58 -18.74 0.12
N LEU A 592 -29.50 -17.78 -0.08
CA LEU A 592 -29.75 -16.68 0.85
C LEU A 592 -30.39 -17.14 2.17
N VAL A 593 -31.12 -18.26 2.17
CA VAL A 593 -31.59 -18.92 3.40
C VAL A 593 -30.40 -19.36 4.27
N GLN A 594 -29.36 -19.92 3.64
CA GLN A 594 -28.15 -20.36 4.33
C GLN A 594 -27.22 -19.18 4.68
N HIS A 595 -27.24 -18.11 3.88
CA HIS A 595 -26.37 -16.95 4.01
C HIS A 595 -27.14 -15.63 3.96
N PRO A 596 -27.95 -15.31 4.99
CA PRO A 596 -28.82 -14.14 4.99
C PRO A 596 -28.07 -12.80 4.93
N HIS A 597 -26.78 -12.77 5.26
CA HIS A 597 -25.94 -11.57 5.21
C HIS A 597 -25.12 -11.45 3.92
N ALA A 598 -25.35 -12.31 2.91
CA ALA A 598 -24.66 -12.24 1.63
C ALA A 598 -25.18 -11.08 0.77
N ILE A 599 -24.79 -9.85 1.10
CA ILE A 599 -25.23 -8.60 0.44
C ILE A 599 -25.05 -8.67 -1.09
N GLY A 600 -23.95 -9.24 -1.58
CA GLY A 600 -23.71 -9.43 -3.02
C GLY A 600 -24.80 -10.24 -3.72
N LEU A 601 -25.27 -11.32 -3.09
CA LEU A 601 -26.36 -12.15 -3.64
C LEU A 601 -27.72 -11.46 -3.52
N ARG A 602 -27.92 -10.63 -2.48
CA ARG A 602 -29.13 -9.80 -2.36
C ARG A 602 -29.23 -8.79 -3.51
N TYR A 603 -28.11 -8.21 -3.93
CA TYR A 603 -28.10 -7.38 -5.14
C TYR A 603 -28.47 -8.17 -6.40
N ARG A 604 -27.96 -9.40 -6.57
CA ARG A 604 -28.39 -10.25 -7.70
C ARG A 604 -29.88 -10.54 -7.67
N ARG A 605 -30.43 -10.87 -6.50
CA ARG A 605 -31.87 -11.13 -6.34
C ARG A 605 -32.71 -9.89 -6.63
N MET A 606 -32.22 -8.71 -6.27
CA MET A 606 -32.84 -7.43 -6.57
C MET A 606 -32.80 -7.10 -8.08
N GLU A 607 -31.68 -7.36 -8.75
CA GLU A 607 -31.54 -7.23 -10.22
C GLU A 607 -32.57 -8.14 -10.93
N GLU A 608 -32.70 -9.41 -10.53
CA GLU A 608 -33.70 -10.33 -11.10
C GLU A 608 -35.14 -9.86 -10.83
N ALA A 609 -35.43 -9.40 -9.61
CA ALA A 609 -36.76 -8.89 -9.25
C ALA A 609 -37.15 -7.67 -10.10
N ALA A 610 -36.20 -6.76 -10.32
CA ALA A 610 -36.40 -5.58 -11.15
C ALA A 610 -36.68 -5.95 -12.62
N GLU A 611 -35.96 -6.94 -13.17
CA GLU A 611 -36.17 -7.44 -14.54
C GLU A 611 -37.53 -8.14 -14.69
N GLN A 612 -38.02 -8.81 -13.65
CA GLN A 612 -39.34 -9.46 -13.61
C GLN A 612 -40.50 -8.48 -13.36
N GLY A 613 -40.21 -7.23 -12.98
CA GLY A 613 -41.23 -6.27 -12.54
C GLY A 613 -41.80 -6.54 -11.14
N ASP A 614 -41.16 -7.40 -10.34
CA ASP A 614 -41.53 -7.69 -8.95
C ASP A 614 -40.92 -6.65 -8.01
N TYR A 615 -41.52 -5.47 -8.00
CA TYR A 615 -41.07 -4.38 -7.14
C TYR A 615 -41.23 -4.71 -5.64
N GLY A 616 -42.18 -5.58 -5.28
CA GLY A 616 -42.34 -6.04 -3.89
C GLY A 616 -41.08 -6.71 -3.38
N SER A 617 -40.55 -7.66 -4.15
CA SER A 617 -39.28 -8.33 -3.82
C SER A 617 -38.08 -7.38 -3.87
N VAL A 618 -38.06 -6.38 -4.77
CA VAL A 618 -37.03 -5.33 -4.75
C VAL A 618 -37.01 -4.61 -3.40
N TYR A 619 -38.17 -4.18 -2.89
CA TYR A 619 -38.27 -3.52 -1.58
C TYR A 619 -37.88 -4.43 -0.42
N GLU A 620 -38.25 -5.71 -0.46
CA GLU A 620 -37.85 -6.68 0.56
C GLU A 620 -36.34 -6.93 0.59
N GLN A 621 -35.72 -7.14 -0.58
CA GLN A 621 -34.28 -7.30 -0.67
C GLN A 621 -33.56 -6.03 -0.23
N MET A 622 -34.09 -4.85 -0.59
CA MET A 622 -33.53 -3.58 -0.13
C MET A 622 -33.61 -3.46 1.40
N ARG A 623 -34.77 -3.75 2.00
CA ARG A 623 -34.91 -3.75 3.46
C ARG A 623 -33.87 -4.69 4.09
N ALA A 624 -33.69 -5.87 3.53
CA ALA A 624 -32.71 -6.83 4.05
C ALA A 624 -31.26 -6.36 3.86
N VAL A 625 -30.94 -5.64 2.78
CA VAL A 625 -29.65 -4.98 2.61
C VAL A 625 -29.46 -3.87 3.64
N LEU A 626 -30.46 -3.01 3.86
CA LEU A 626 -30.39 -1.92 4.85
C LEU A 626 -30.25 -2.42 6.29
N VAL A 627 -30.85 -3.56 6.61
CA VAL A 627 -30.69 -4.23 7.92
C VAL A 627 -29.33 -4.92 8.05
N ALA A 628 -28.71 -5.33 6.94
CA ALA A 628 -27.40 -5.98 6.94
C ALA A 628 -26.23 -5.00 6.78
N ASP A 629 -26.50 -3.78 6.29
CA ASP A 629 -25.53 -2.71 6.07
C ASP A 629 -25.74 -1.56 7.06
N ASP A 630 -25.49 -1.84 8.34
CA ASP A 630 -25.67 -0.90 9.47
C ASP A 630 -24.90 0.43 9.31
N ASP A 631 -23.86 0.45 8.48
CA ASP A 631 -23.05 1.62 8.18
C ASP A 631 -23.60 2.47 7.02
N PHE A 632 -24.73 2.10 6.43
CA PHE A 632 -25.36 2.75 5.28
C PHE A 632 -24.40 2.96 4.09
N ARG A 633 -23.44 2.05 3.89
CA ARG A 633 -22.39 2.16 2.85
C ARG A 633 -22.98 2.23 1.45
N GLN A 634 -24.06 1.51 1.22
CA GLN A 634 -24.68 1.42 -0.10
C GLN A 634 -25.84 2.40 -0.30
N LEU A 635 -26.02 3.37 0.60
CA LEU A 635 -27.17 4.27 0.58
C LEU A 635 -27.28 5.07 -0.72
N SER A 636 -26.16 5.52 -1.31
CA SER A 636 -26.20 6.22 -2.60
C SER A 636 -26.58 5.30 -3.75
N ARG A 637 -26.08 4.05 -3.77
CA ARG A 637 -26.46 3.03 -4.76
C ARG A 637 -27.94 2.67 -4.64
N LEU A 638 -28.44 2.59 -3.41
CA LEU A 638 -29.86 2.44 -3.12
C LEU A 638 -30.66 3.66 -3.61
N ARG A 639 -30.23 4.90 -3.30
CA ARG A 639 -30.86 6.13 -3.82
C ARG A 639 -30.92 6.16 -5.35
N ALA A 640 -29.84 5.74 -6.03
CA ALA A 640 -29.78 5.69 -7.49
C ALA A 640 -30.79 4.71 -8.10
N LEU A 641 -31.09 3.59 -7.43
CA LEU A 641 -32.15 2.66 -7.85
C LEU A 641 -33.57 3.28 -7.81
N PHE A 642 -33.77 4.34 -7.02
CA PHE A 642 -35.04 5.09 -6.95
C PHE A 642 -35.00 6.42 -7.72
N ALA A 643 -33.87 6.79 -8.31
CA ALA A 643 -33.83 7.90 -9.26
C ALA A 643 -34.57 7.44 -10.54
N GLN A 644 -35.58 8.21 -10.96
CA GLN A 644 -36.45 7.82 -12.07
C GLN A 644 -35.65 7.55 -13.36
N PRO A 645 -35.99 6.51 -14.15
CA PRO A 645 -35.41 6.31 -15.47
C PRO A 645 -35.86 7.45 -16.39
N GLY A 646 -34.99 8.43 -16.63
CA GLY A 646 -35.26 9.56 -17.51
C GLY A 646 -34.92 10.96 -16.97
N ALA A 647 -34.42 11.10 -15.75
CA ALA A 647 -33.81 12.37 -15.33
C ALA A 647 -32.45 12.52 -16.02
N SER A 648 -32.45 13.15 -17.19
CA SER A 648 -31.25 13.68 -17.83
C SER A 648 -30.47 14.52 -16.81
N HIS A 649 -29.21 14.16 -16.56
CA HIS A 649 -28.23 15.09 -16.03
C HIS A 649 -27.94 16.14 -17.12
N GLU A 650 -28.83 17.12 -17.26
CA GLU A 650 -28.43 18.47 -17.64
C GLU A 650 -28.22 19.23 -16.32
N GLY A 651 -26.97 19.56 -16.03
CA GLY A 651 -26.56 20.29 -14.83
C GLY A 651 -25.14 19.93 -14.42
#